data_AF-A0A7W4EBY5-F1
#
_entry.id   AF-A0A7W4EBY5-F1
#
_cell.length_a   1.000
_cell.length_b   1.000
_cell.length_c   1.000
_cell.angle_alpha   90.00
_cell.angle_beta   90.00
_cell.angle_gamma   90.00
#
_symmetry.space_group_name_H-M   'P 1'
#
loop_
_entity.id
_entity.type
_entity.pdbx_description
1 polymer ?
#
loop_
_entity_poly.entity_id
_entity_poly.type
_entity_poly.pdbx_seq_one_letter_code
_entity_poly.pdbx_strand_id
1 'polypeptide(L)'
;MKESIFFNKQQLQIIRWYNYLYTLFFEYGVWFFGFLISLLVVSGLVMFPIFSEVYGKETGDTTRIENQMRTSYMDQRSVINSFSGFHVQMLGGPVQSLTGGFSSQDNLINFSGLILPRTVLIDQTKWNTYAEPILNSTYDKNLINSYFLDIFVAPLQKTALNAKSYAGLPVQGDIKQFFGLSCLDTISAGSFVCQHYVNQFLKSFYVYDLAGVGGNNATSDTFTVNTQPIPDEFFTIYEKLKYNSDNQKRFCSGILQYLQYGGKNDNRFGEIFSDCGSEEYAIYTELRDFLTIKESLALGYVDAKVSSSKLLNEYKLFVMQQLLYKALLASEDANSLLQSYLSFLSDLLLKESNRNGELINQFTRDFTYWYNVSIVDPYLKDEKSKIDKETRNTLTTRLFSIHNGNKTLNFTGLAKQTTLTIDTTSTLGTPEKSDSQNLEELFRANLPSQFRLTSLTNQEETQSLVVKGLDRDTDVRLEAVIKFDGVKLYVEKVSISGNKALESFVNALLERDHYVFVKMLQLISDNLAIADQSSTLKLDLCTELKQKYPTGLLLCSDSKIQIEKGQTEQVSGTIYTFLLQKGSLIGVEISDKILETKVLQNLDIGKITKDTLAPMIPVIVNYEPKDEISGFGMKEQLLVNDKFMKYFSKAPKKVEVSGGSVRIYFEVEGINFIGGYDVVTNRLAPISLDFGAARKPIIIQKMELNLDDQHRDDLNTFLLNPINYVQKINPNLVKKYFVDGKLTLSQENK
;
A
#
# COMPACT_ATOMS: atom_id res chain seq x y z
N MET A 1 32.81 19.66 -103.04
CA MET A 1 34.26 19.57 -102.82
C MET A 1 34.50 19.04 -101.41
N LYS A 2 35.04 17.82 -101.28
CA LYS A 2 35.55 17.29 -100.00
C LYS A 2 37.05 17.58 -100.00
N GLU A 3 37.50 18.55 -99.20
CA GLU A 3 38.91 18.68 -98.90
C GLU A 3 39.31 17.53 -97.96
N SER A 4 40.10 16.61 -98.49
CA SER A 4 40.71 15.55 -97.72
C SER A 4 41.99 16.11 -97.10
N ILE A 5 41.96 16.32 -95.78
CA ILE A 5 43.17 16.62 -95.02
C ILE A 5 43.99 15.33 -94.98
N PHE A 6 44.98 15.22 -95.88
CA PHE A 6 45.96 14.14 -95.86
C PHE A 6 46.95 14.39 -94.72
N PHE A 7 46.76 13.70 -93.59
CA PHE A 7 47.80 13.62 -92.56
C PHE A 7 48.96 12.77 -93.09
N ASN A 8 50.19 13.29 -93.00
CA ASN A 8 51.40 12.52 -93.32
C ASN A 8 51.48 11.29 -92.40
N LYS A 9 52.06 10.17 -92.88
CA LYS A 9 52.23 8.91 -92.13
C LYS A 9 52.81 9.13 -90.73
N GLN A 10 53.73 10.08 -90.59
CA GLN A 10 54.30 10.48 -89.29
C GLN A 10 53.31 11.20 -88.37
N GLN A 11 52.45 12.07 -88.90
CA GLN A 11 51.41 12.77 -88.11
C GLN A 11 50.34 11.79 -87.60
N LEU A 12 49.93 10.83 -88.42
CA LEU A 12 49.02 9.76 -88.01
C LEU A 12 49.60 8.85 -86.92
N GLN A 13 50.92 8.64 -86.95
CA GLN A 13 51.64 7.88 -85.92
C GLN A 13 51.69 8.63 -84.58
N ILE A 14 51.95 9.94 -84.63
CA ILE A 14 51.95 10.81 -83.44
C ILE A 14 50.56 10.90 -82.81
N ILE A 15 49.51 11.07 -83.62
CA ILE A 15 48.12 11.13 -83.12
C ILE A 15 47.72 9.79 -82.46
N ARG A 16 48.11 8.65 -83.04
CA ARG A 16 47.85 7.34 -82.42
C ARG A 16 48.62 7.13 -81.12
N TRP A 17 49.88 7.57 -81.05
CA TRP A 17 50.67 7.50 -79.83
C TRP A 17 50.13 8.43 -78.74
N TYR A 18 49.70 9.62 -79.11
CA TYR A 18 49.08 10.57 -78.20
C TYR A 18 47.75 10.05 -77.65
N ASN A 19 46.88 9.48 -78.51
CA ASN A 19 45.65 8.84 -78.04
C ASN A 19 45.94 7.65 -77.14
N TYR A 20 46.93 6.82 -77.46
CA TYR A 20 47.30 5.69 -76.61
C TYR A 20 47.80 6.15 -75.23
N LEU A 21 48.67 7.15 -75.17
CA LEU A 21 49.14 7.75 -73.92
C LEU A 21 48.01 8.43 -73.16
N TYR A 22 47.09 9.11 -73.86
CA TYR A 22 45.95 9.78 -73.24
C TYR A 22 44.98 8.78 -72.61
N THR A 23 44.59 7.73 -73.33
CA THR A 23 43.75 6.66 -72.78
C THR A 23 44.44 5.96 -71.60
N LEU A 24 45.74 5.67 -71.71
CA LEU A 24 46.46 4.94 -70.66
C LEU A 24 46.69 5.78 -69.39
N PHE A 25 47.07 7.06 -69.51
CA PHE A 25 47.35 7.92 -68.36
C PHE A 25 46.13 8.67 -67.82
N PHE A 26 45.26 9.18 -68.68
CA PHE A 26 44.13 10.01 -68.24
C PHE A 26 42.84 9.22 -68.07
N GLU A 27 42.58 8.23 -68.91
CA GLU A 27 41.35 7.44 -68.79
C GLU A 27 41.54 6.33 -67.75
N TYR A 28 42.56 5.49 -67.89
CA TYR A 28 42.81 4.41 -66.93
C TYR A 28 43.60 4.85 -65.69
N GLY A 29 44.53 5.80 -65.84
CA GLY A 29 45.31 6.29 -64.71
C GLY A 29 44.44 6.96 -63.64
N VAL A 30 43.41 7.72 -64.01
CA VAL A 30 42.48 8.34 -63.04
C VAL A 30 41.72 7.28 -62.23
N TRP A 31 41.28 6.19 -62.87
CA TRP A 31 40.66 5.08 -62.15
C TRP A 31 41.64 4.33 -61.25
N PHE A 32 42.87 4.11 -61.71
CA PHE A 32 43.90 3.44 -60.93
C PHE A 32 44.34 4.25 -59.72
N PHE A 33 44.60 5.55 -59.89
CA PHE A 33 44.94 6.45 -58.78
C PHE A 33 43.74 6.70 -57.86
N GLY A 34 42.53 6.79 -58.40
CA GLY A 34 41.31 6.85 -57.59
C GLY A 34 41.12 5.60 -56.73
N PHE A 35 41.37 4.41 -57.28
CA PHE A 35 41.36 3.15 -56.54
C PHE A 35 42.45 3.10 -55.47
N LEU A 36 43.69 3.51 -55.79
CA LEU A 36 44.81 3.56 -54.85
C LEU A 36 44.57 4.54 -53.70
N ILE A 37 44.03 5.72 -53.99
CA ILE A 37 43.67 6.72 -52.98
C ILE A 37 42.54 6.19 -52.11
N SER A 38 41.51 5.56 -52.69
CA SER A 38 40.43 4.94 -51.92
C SER A 38 40.95 3.82 -51.00
N LEU A 39 41.88 2.99 -51.50
CA LEU A 39 42.52 1.92 -50.72
C LEU A 39 43.43 2.49 -49.62
N LEU A 40 44.13 3.59 -49.88
CA LEU A 40 44.91 4.33 -48.87
C LEU A 40 44.02 5.01 -47.82
N VAL A 41 42.87 5.57 -48.21
CA VAL A 41 41.92 6.18 -47.28
C VAL A 41 41.26 5.11 -46.40
N VAL A 42 40.84 3.99 -46.99
CA VAL A 42 40.28 2.84 -46.23
C VAL A 42 41.34 2.22 -45.33
N SER A 43 42.56 1.99 -45.84
CA SER A 43 43.67 1.47 -45.03
C SER A 43 44.09 2.46 -43.93
N GLY A 44 44.09 3.76 -44.22
CA GLY A 44 44.34 4.81 -43.24
C GLY A 44 43.29 4.81 -42.14
N LEU A 45 41.99 4.78 -42.49
CA LEU A 45 40.90 4.71 -41.53
C LEU A 45 40.95 3.45 -40.64
N VAL A 46 41.44 2.33 -41.16
CA VAL A 46 41.62 1.08 -40.38
C VAL A 46 42.90 1.11 -39.51
N MET A 47 43.94 1.83 -39.93
CA MET A 47 45.26 1.86 -39.25
C MET A 47 45.47 3.09 -38.34
N PHE A 48 44.64 4.13 -38.39
CA PHE A 48 44.76 5.29 -37.51
C PHE A 48 44.43 4.91 -36.04
N PRO A 49 45.26 5.33 -35.05
CA PRO A 49 45.09 4.97 -33.64
C PRO A 49 43.85 5.58 -32.96
N ILE A 50 43.06 6.39 -33.68
CA ILE A 50 41.75 6.87 -33.24
C ILE A 50 40.79 5.70 -32.96
N PHE A 51 40.97 4.55 -33.64
CA PHE A 51 40.22 3.32 -33.35
C PHE A 51 40.95 2.34 -32.41
N SER A 52 42.22 2.56 -32.05
CA SER A 52 43.03 1.57 -31.31
C SER A 52 43.53 2.02 -29.93
N GLU A 53 43.82 3.31 -29.70
CA GLU A 53 44.36 3.77 -28.40
C GLU A 53 43.29 3.90 -27.31
N VAL A 54 42.06 4.29 -27.67
CA VAL A 54 40.91 4.26 -26.75
C VAL A 54 40.49 2.81 -26.48
N TYR A 55 40.46 1.98 -27.53
CA TYR A 55 40.13 0.56 -27.44
C TYR A 55 41.10 -0.23 -26.57
N GLY A 56 42.42 -0.04 -26.69
CA GLY A 56 43.41 -0.84 -25.97
C GLY A 56 43.51 -0.55 -24.46
N LYS A 57 43.25 0.69 -24.05
CA LYS A 57 43.26 1.09 -22.63
C LYS A 57 41.94 0.72 -21.93
N GLU A 58 40.80 0.97 -22.58
CA GLU A 58 39.49 0.68 -22.00
C GLU A 58 39.15 -0.82 -22.01
N THR A 59 39.59 -1.60 -23.02
CA THR A 59 39.36 -3.07 -23.02
C THR A 59 40.19 -3.80 -21.95
N GLY A 60 41.40 -3.29 -21.65
CA GLY A 60 42.23 -3.81 -20.57
C GLY A 60 41.62 -3.54 -19.19
N ASP A 61 41.09 -2.34 -18.96
CA ASP A 61 40.45 -1.96 -17.69
C ASP A 61 39.06 -2.58 -17.50
N THR A 62 38.23 -2.67 -18.56
CA THR A 62 36.93 -3.36 -18.50
C THR A 62 37.08 -4.84 -18.22
N THR A 63 37.97 -5.55 -18.92
CA THR A 63 38.20 -6.99 -18.67
C THR A 63 38.75 -7.23 -17.26
N ARG A 64 39.61 -6.33 -16.75
CA ARG A 64 40.14 -6.40 -15.39
C ARG A 64 39.04 -6.18 -14.35
N ILE A 65 38.16 -5.19 -14.55
CA ILE A 65 37.07 -4.87 -13.62
C ILE A 65 35.95 -5.90 -13.69
N GLU A 66 35.59 -6.38 -14.87
CA GLU A 66 34.69 -7.52 -15.06
C GLU A 66 35.20 -8.73 -14.29
N ASN A 67 36.48 -9.08 -14.47
CA ASN A 67 37.11 -10.17 -13.72
C ASN A 67 37.09 -9.88 -12.23
N GLN A 68 37.35 -8.65 -11.78
CA GLN A 68 37.32 -8.29 -10.36
C GLN A 68 35.91 -8.39 -9.76
N MET A 69 34.88 -7.88 -10.43
CA MET A 69 33.48 -7.95 -9.99
C MET A 69 33.01 -9.41 -9.96
N ARG A 70 33.25 -10.14 -11.04
CA ARG A 70 32.91 -11.56 -11.13
C ARG A 70 33.63 -12.38 -10.09
N THR A 71 34.93 -12.18 -9.91
CA THR A 71 35.73 -12.89 -8.89
C THR A 71 35.24 -12.53 -7.50
N SER A 72 35.02 -11.24 -7.19
CA SER A 72 34.47 -10.83 -5.89
C SER A 72 33.08 -11.44 -5.62
N TYR A 73 32.20 -11.46 -6.61
CA TYR A 73 30.87 -12.07 -6.50
C TYR A 73 30.97 -13.60 -6.28
N MET A 74 31.80 -14.28 -7.09
CA MET A 74 32.01 -15.72 -6.99
C MET A 74 32.72 -16.11 -5.70
N ASP A 75 33.69 -15.33 -5.22
CA ASP A 75 34.41 -15.56 -3.98
C ASP A 75 33.45 -15.50 -2.79
N GLN A 76 32.63 -14.45 -2.69
CA GLN A 76 31.62 -14.35 -1.62
C GLN A 76 30.62 -15.50 -1.66
N ARG A 77 30.18 -15.89 -2.86
CA ARG A 77 29.29 -17.04 -3.04
C ARG A 77 29.96 -18.35 -2.65
N SER A 78 31.24 -18.51 -3.00
CA SER A 78 32.03 -19.70 -2.73
C SER A 78 32.28 -19.88 -1.23
N VAL A 79 32.44 -18.79 -0.46
CA VAL A 79 32.59 -18.85 0.99
C VAL A 79 31.38 -19.54 1.61
N ILE A 80 30.16 -19.12 1.28
CA ILE A 80 28.94 -19.74 1.83
C ILE A 80 28.75 -21.15 1.28
N ASN A 81 28.89 -21.33 -0.04
CA ASN A 81 28.70 -22.63 -0.68
C ASN A 81 29.76 -23.68 -0.28
N SER A 82 30.89 -23.27 0.32
CA SER A 82 31.89 -24.19 0.86
C SER A 82 31.39 -24.94 2.10
N PHE A 83 30.34 -24.43 2.75
CA PHE A 83 29.66 -25.09 3.86
C PHE A 83 28.50 -25.94 3.32
N SER A 84 28.54 -27.23 3.62
CA SER A 84 27.56 -28.20 3.13
C SER A 84 26.13 -27.79 3.49
N GLY A 85 25.25 -27.81 2.50
CA GLY A 85 23.81 -27.50 2.64
C GLY A 85 23.45 -26.02 2.50
N PHE A 86 24.41 -25.09 2.53
CA PHE A 86 24.13 -23.67 2.35
C PHE A 86 24.21 -23.27 0.87
N HIS A 87 23.20 -22.51 0.43
CA HIS A 87 23.10 -21.99 -0.92
C HIS A 87 22.72 -20.52 -0.90
N VAL A 88 23.55 -19.69 -1.54
CA VAL A 88 23.19 -18.29 -1.76
C VAL A 88 22.24 -18.18 -2.93
N GLN A 89 21.02 -17.71 -2.64
CA GLN A 89 20.02 -17.38 -3.65
C GLN A 89 20.31 -16.01 -4.24
N MET A 90 20.56 -15.00 -3.38
CA MET A 90 20.88 -13.64 -3.81
C MET A 90 21.95 -13.02 -2.91
N LEU A 91 22.97 -12.45 -3.56
CA LEU A 91 24.00 -11.64 -2.89
C LEU A 91 23.59 -10.17 -2.95
N GLY A 92 23.39 -9.56 -1.80
CA GLY A 92 23.11 -8.14 -1.65
C GLY A 92 24.11 -7.42 -0.74
N GLY A 93 24.91 -8.13 0.04
CA GLY A 93 25.82 -7.55 1.02
C GLY A 93 27.04 -8.43 1.33
N PRO A 94 27.88 -7.99 2.26
CA PRO A 94 29.17 -8.62 2.51
C PRO A 94 29.06 -10.00 3.16
N VAL A 95 30.03 -10.86 2.85
CA VAL A 95 30.23 -12.19 3.44
C VAL A 95 31.66 -12.26 3.96
N GLN A 96 31.85 -12.75 5.17
CA GLN A 96 33.16 -12.97 5.79
C GLN A 96 33.30 -14.43 6.21
N SER A 97 34.38 -15.08 5.78
CA SER A 97 34.74 -16.41 6.26
C SER A 97 35.28 -16.33 7.69
N LEU A 98 34.90 -17.30 8.53
CA LEU A 98 35.35 -17.47 9.90
C LEU A 98 35.88 -18.89 10.09
N THR A 99 36.69 -19.12 11.12
CA THR A 99 37.13 -20.48 11.46
C THR A 99 35.91 -21.35 11.77
N GLY A 100 35.66 -22.36 10.94
CA GLY A 100 34.52 -23.28 11.10
C GLY A 100 33.16 -22.71 10.71
N GLY A 101 33.10 -21.55 10.04
CA GLY A 101 31.83 -20.89 9.76
C GLY A 101 31.91 -19.64 8.88
N PHE A 102 30.85 -18.84 8.85
CA PHE A 102 30.80 -17.58 8.11
C PHE A 102 29.91 -16.55 8.80
N SER A 103 30.14 -15.28 8.51
CA SER A 103 29.20 -14.20 8.80
C SER A 103 28.72 -13.58 7.50
N SER A 104 27.45 -13.20 7.48
CA SER A 104 26.81 -12.64 6.29
C SER A 104 25.79 -11.58 6.70
N GLN A 105 25.66 -10.55 5.87
CA GLN A 105 24.71 -9.47 6.06
C GLN A 105 24.04 -9.11 4.74
N ASP A 106 22.72 -8.87 4.75
CA ASP A 106 21.94 -8.38 3.60
C ASP A 106 21.95 -9.36 2.40
N ASN A 107 22.00 -10.66 2.66
CA ASN A 107 22.03 -11.73 1.66
C ASN A 107 20.87 -12.71 1.86
N LEU A 108 20.28 -13.19 0.76
CA LEU A 108 19.28 -14.25 0.79
C LEU A 108 19.99 -15.61 0.74
N ILE A 109 20.06 -16.27 1.89
CA ILE A 109 20.71 -17.57 2.05
C ILE A 109 19.67 -18.63 2.41
N ASN A 110 19.71 -19.74 1.70
CA ASN A 110 18.85 -20.90 1.89
C ASN A 110 19.68 -22.09 2.35
N PHE A 111 19.24 -22.78 3.39
CA PHE A 111 19.76 -24.07 3.84
C PHE A 111 18.64 -25.12 3.75
N SER A 112 18.65 -25.96 2.72
CA SER A 112 17.68 -27.06 2.56
C SER A 112 16.19 -26.65 2.74
N GLY A 113 15.81 -25.44 2.34
CA GLY A 113 14.45 -24.90 2.49
C GLY A 113 14.25 -23.97 3.70
N LEU A 114 15.26 -23.81 4.54
CA LEU A 114 15.28 -22.85 5.65
C LEU A 114 16.00 -21.56 5.21
N ILE A 115 15.27 -20.44 5.26
CA ILE A 115 15.84 -19.12 5.00
C ILE A 115 16.53 -18.58 6.26
N LEU A 116 17.67 -17.93 6.08
CA LEU A 116 18.39 -17.27 7.17
C LEU A 116 17.99 -15.79 7.31
N PRO A 117 18.07 -15.19 8.52
CA PRO A 117 17.78 -13.77 8.72
C PRO A 117 18.82 -12.85 8.06
N ARG A 118 18.53 -11.55 8.07
CA ARG A 118 19.35 -10.49 7.44
C ARG A 118 20.82 -10.55 7.85
N THR A 119 21.08 -10.62 9.15
CA THR A 119 22.44 -10.65 9.71
C THR A 119 22.63 -11.97 10.43
N VAL A 120 23.64 -12.73 10.03
CA VAL A 120 23.89 -14.08 10.54
C VAL A 120 25.35 -14.29 10.88
N LEU A 121 25.55 -15.14 11.88
CA LEU A 121 26.83 -15.70 12.27
C LEU A 121 26.65 -17.21 12.39
N ILE A 122 27.15 -17.94 11.40
CA ILE A 122 27.05 -19.39 11.34
C ILE A 122 28.38 -19.98 11.80
N ASP A 123 28.32 -20.83 12.81
CA ASP A 123 29.32 -21.85 13.11
C ASP A 123 28.74 -23.18 12.67
N GLN A 124 29.39 -23.90 11.76
CA GLN A 124 28.86 -25.13 11.16
C GLN A 124 28.55 -26.20 12.21
N THR A 125 29.42 -26.32 13.23
CA THR A 125 29.26 -27.34 14.27
C THR A 125 28.03 -27.07 15.13
N LYS A 126 27.81 -25.80 15.45
CA LYS A 126 26.65 -25.33 16.20
C LYS A 126 25.39 -25.36 15.34
N TRP A 127 25.47 -24.99 14.06
CA TRP A 127 24.35 -24.98 13.13
C TRP A 127 23.64 -26.33 13.01
N ASN A 128 24.41 -27.42 12.96
CA ASN A 128 23.88 -28.77 12.86
C ASN A 128 22.93 -29.11 14.04
N THR A 129 23.12 -28.49 15.22
CA THR A 129 22.24 -28.70 16.38
C THR A 129 20.84 -28.10 16.19
N TYR A 130 20.67 -27.11 15.31
CA TYR A 130 19.38 -26.56 14.93
C TYR A 130 18.84 -27.17 13.64
N ALA A 131 19.71 -27.33 12.65
CA ALA A 131 19.36 -27.73 11.29
C ALA A 131 18.64 -29.08 11.25
N GLU A 132 19.18 -30.11 11.91
CA GLU A 132 18.62 -31.46 11.87
C GLU A 132 17.23 -31.53 12.53
N PRO A 133 17.01 -30.99 13.75
CA PRO A 133 15.67 -30.94 14.33
C PRO A 133 14.67 -30.11 13.52
N ILE A 134 15.10 -28.98 12.94
CA ILE A 134 14.23 -28.12 12.13
C ILE A 134 13.77 -28.83 10.86
N LEU A 135 14.69 -29.45 10.13
CA LEU A 135 14.37 -30.17 8.88
C LEU A 135 13.51 -31.42 9.13
N ASN A 136 13.66 -32.07 10.28
CA ASN A 136 12.88 -33.24 10.66
C ASN A 136 11.56 -32.88 11.39
N SER A 137 11.28 -31.60 11.61
CA SER A 137 10.13 -31.12 12.38
C SER A 137 10.05 -31.70 13.80
N THR A 138 11.19 -31.91 14.45
CA THR A 138 11.30 -32.47 15.82
C THR A 138 11.75 -31.45 16.87
N TYR A 139 11.69 -30.16 16.53
CA TYR A 139 12.09 -29.06 17.41
C TYR A 139 11.02 -28.71 18.45
N ASP A 140 11.46 -28.18 19.58
CA ASP A 140 10.61 -27.68 20.65
C ASP A 140 10.83 -26.17 20.90
N LYS A 141 10.10 -25.61 21.87
CA LYS A 141 10.22 -24.21 22.27
C LYS A 141 11.64 -23.84 22.73
N ASN A 142 12.38 -24.78 23.32
CA ASN A 142 13.72 -24.53 23.86
C ASN A 142 14.74 -24.42 22.74
N LEU A 143 14.61 -25.27 21.71
CA LEU A 143 15.42 -25.20 20.51
C LEU A 143 15.16 -23.90 19.75
N ILE A 144 13.89 -23.48 19.63
CA ILE A 144 13.54 -22.19 19.01
C ILE A 144 14.14 -21.01 19.77
N ASN A 145 14.05 -21.01 21.11
CA ASN A 145 14.66 -19.97 21.92
C ASN A 145 16.19 -19.93 21.75
N SER A 146 16.84 -21.09 21.71
CA SER A 146 18.29 -21.20 21.48
C SER A 146 18.67 -20.70 20.09
N TYR A 147 17.90 -21.09 19.06
CA TYR A 147 18.03 -20.60 17.70
C TYR A 147 17.87 -19.08 17.63
N PHE A 148 16.88 -18.52 18.32
CA PHE A 148 16.69 -17.07 18.40
C PHE A 148 17.91 -16.38 19.00
N LEU A 149 18.40 -16.82 20.15
CA LEU A 149 19.56 -16.20 20.80
C LEU A 149 20.81 -16.27 19.93
N ASP A 150 21.06 -17.41 19.30
CA ASP A 150 22.32 -17.65 18.58
C ASP A 150 22.31 -17.16 17.13
N ILE A 151 21.17 -17.24 16.44
CA ILE A 151 21.04 -16.90 15.02
C ILE A 151 20.43 -15.50 14.82
N PHE A 152 19.53 -15.04 15.70
CA PHE A 152 18.93 -13.71 15.57
C PHE A 152 19.64 -12.67 16.41
N VAL A 153 19.97 -12.97 17.67
CA VAL A 153 20.44 -11.97 18.64
C VAL A 153 21.96 -11.81 18.62
N ALA A 154 22.73 -12.90 18.73
CA ALA A 154 24.19 -12.83 18.80
C ALA A 154 24.84 -12.07 17.62
N PRO A 155 24.35 -12.18 16.36
CA PRO A 155 24.91 -11.42 15.25
C PRO A 155 24.69 -9.90 15.36
N LEU A 156 23.61 -9.45 16.03
CA LEU A 156 23.28 -8.03 16.19
C LEU A 156 24.26 -7.29 17.11
N GLN A 157 24.99 -8.02 17.95
CA GLN A 157 25.97 -7.46 18.89
C GLN A 157 27.36 -7.23 18.27
N LYS A 158 27.59 -7.74 17.05
CA LYS A 158 28.88 -7.57 16.35
C LYS A 158 28.87 -6.31 15.48
N THR A 159 30.07 -5.77 15.23
CA THR A 159 30.28 -4.65 14.32
C THR A 159 29.71 -4.97 12.95
N ALA A 160 28.95 -4.04 12.37
CA ALA A 160 28.38 -4.19 11.03
C ALA A 160 29.48 -4.52 10.02
N LEU A 161 29.21 -5.45 9.12
CA LEU A 161 30.12 -5.76 8.03
C LEU A 161 30.08 -4.58 7.05
N ASN A 162 31.25 -4.00 6.75
CA ASN A 162 31.34 -2.91 5.79
C ASN A 162 31.04 -3.45 4.39
N ALA A 163 29.88 -3.09 3.84
CA ALA A 163 29.56 -3.33 2.44
C ALA A 163 30.52 -2.50 1.57
N LYS A 164 31.19 -3.15 0.61
CA LYS A 164 31.85 -2.41 -0.47
C LYS A 164 30.78 -1.90 -1.42
N SER A 165 30.84 -0.62 -1.79
CA SER A 165 29.96 -0.04 -2.80
C SER A 165 30.14 -0.75 -4.15
N TYR A 166 29.10 -0.70 -4.97
CA TYR A 166 29.21 -1.09 -6.38
C TYR A 166 30.29 -0.24 -7.05
N ALA A 167 31.36 -0.88 -7.51
CA ALA A 167 32.52 -0.22 -8.09
C ALA A 167 32.42 -0.20 -9.62
N GLY A 168 31.30 0.28 -10.15
CA GLY A 168 31.08 0.45 -11.59
C GLY A 168 32.10 1.43 -12.19
N LEU A 169 32.49 1.18 -13.44
CA LEU A 169 33.26 2.14 -14.23
C LEU A 169 32.42 3.40 -14.52
N PRO A 170 32.96 4.61 -14.35
CA PRO A 170 32.22 5.82 -14.66
C PRO A 170 31.94 5.92 -16.16
N VAL A 171 30.74 6.38 -16.53
CA VAL A 171 30.39 6.71 -17.92
C VAL A 171 30.65 8.20 -18.14
N GLN A 172 31.58 8.52 -19.04
CA GLN A 172 31.91 9.90 -19.39
C GLN A 172 31.03 10.39 -20.55
N GLY A 173 30.19 11.40 -20.31
CA GLY A 173 29.28 11.93 -21.32
C GLY A 173 28.04 11.06 -21.53
N ASP A 174 27.44 11.18 -22.72
CA ASP A 174 26.21 10.47 -23.13
C ASP A 174 26.48 8.98 -23.40
N ILE A 175 25.57 8.06 -23.03
CA ILE A 175 25.77 6.60 -23.14
C ILE A 175 25.99 6.21 -24.60
N LYS A 176 25.21 6.73 -25.56
CA LYS A 176 25.41 6.39 -26.98
C LYS A 176 26.71 6.95 -27.50
N GLN A 177 27.15 8.11 -27.06
CA GLN A 177 28.43 8.67 -27.49
C GLN A 177 29.59 7.85 -26.93
N PHE A 178 29.54 7.55 -25.62
CA PHE A 178 30.55 6.77 -24.92
C PHE A 178 30.73 5.38 -25.53
N PHE A 179 29.63 4.68 -25.83
CA PHE A 179 29.68 3.34 -26.43
C PHE A 179 29.70 3.33 -27.97
N GLY A 180 29.77 4.49 -28.63
CA GLY A 180 29.78 4.57 -30.10
C GLY A 180 28.47 4.13 -30.77
N LEU A 181 27.35 4.16 -30.04
CA LEU A 181 26.03 3.71 -30.49
C LEU A 181 25.22 4.79 -31.22
N SER A 182 25.79 5.98 -31.46
CA SER A 182 25.13 7.03 -32.26
C SER A 182 24.74 6.56 -33.67
N CYS A 183 25.40 5.51 -34.19
CA CYS A 183 25.04 4.87 -35.46
C CYS A 183 23.61 4.31 -35.48
N LEU A 184 23.03 3.96 -34.31
CA LEU A 184 21.66 3.46 -34.17
C LEU A 184 20.61 4.53 -34.53
N ASP A 185 20.96 5.81 -34.52
CA ASP A 185 20.07 6.93 -34.92
C ASP A 185 20.12 7.23 -36.43
N THR A 186 20.92 6.48 -37.19
CA THR A 186 21.16 6.74 -38.61
C THR A 186 20.75 5.56 -39.49
N ILE A 187 20.74 5.78 -40.81
CA ILE A 187 20.52 4.73 -41.82
C ILE A 187 21.57 3.60 -41.71
N SER A 188 22.71 3.86 -41.04
CA SER A 188 23.79 2.89 -40.84
C SER A 188 23.57 1.90 -39.68
N ALA A 189 22.40 1.89 -39.03
CA ALA A 189 22.11 0.99 -37.90
C ALA A 189 22.33 -0.51 -38.21
N GLY A 190 22.07 -0.93 -39.46
CA GLY A 190 22.33 -2.31 -39.93
C GLY A 190 23.77 -2.58 -40.39
N SER A 191 24.66 -1.58 -40.37
CA SER A 191 26.04 -1.76 -40.84
C SER A 191 26.84 -2.67 -39.92
N PHE A 192 27.81 -3.39 -40.48
CA PHE A 192 28.74 -4.24 -39.72
C PHE A 192 29.45 -3.46 -38.60
N VAL A 193 29.81 -2.20 -38.88
CA VAL A 193 30.46 -1.31 -37.89
C VAL A 193 29.52 -1.02 -36.72
N CYS A 194 28.26 -0.67 -36.99
CA CYS A 194 27.29 -0.40 -35.92
C CYS A 194 26.99 -1.66 -35.09
N GLN A 195 26.83 -2.81 -35.75
CA GLN A 195 26.62 -4.09 -35.07
C GLN A 195 27.83 -4.50 -34.23
N HIS A 196 29.06 -4.12 -34.62
CA HIS A 196 30.24 -4.31 -33.77
C HIS A 196 30.13 -3.53 -32.45
N TYR A 197 29.79 -2.23 -32.49
CA TYR A 197 29.60 -1.42 -31.29
C TYR A 197 28.46 -1.93 -30.40
N VAL A 198 27.32 -2.30 -31.00
CA VAL A 198 26.20 -2.94 -30.29
C VAL A 198 26.67 -4.20 -29.56
N ASN A 199 27.42 -5.06 -30.25
CA ASN A 199 27.93 -6.30 -29.67
C ASN A 199 28.87 -6.05 -28.47
N GLN A 200 29.70 -5.01 -28.53
CA GLN A 200 30.61 -4.65 -27.44
C GLN A 200 29.88 -4.02 -26.25
N PHE A 201 28.92 -3.14 -26.52
CA PHE A 201 28.03 -2.58 -25.50
C PHE A 201 27.33 -3.71 -24.74
N LEU A 202 26.65 -4.62 -25.46
CA LEU A 202 25.94 -5.77 -24.88
C LEU A 202 26.85 -6.75 -24.12
N LYS A 203 28.18 -6.69 -24.30
CA LYS A 203 29.15 -7.51 -23.55
C LYS A 203 29.63 -6.87 -22.26
N SER A 204 29.49 -5.56 -22.09
CA SER A 204 30.25 -4.83 -21.07
C SER A 204 29.48 -3.76 -20.32
N PHE A 205 28.30 -3.31 -20.78
CA PHE A 205 27.61 -2.19 -20.14
C PHE A 205 27.33 -2.42 -18.64
N TYR A 206 27.17 -3.68 -18.21
CA TYR A 206 26.88 -4.05 -16.83
C TYR A 206 28.03 -3.82 -15.84
N VAL A 207 29.25 -3.55 -16.32
CA VAL A 207 30.39 -3.16 -15.46
C VAL A 207 30.49 -1.65 -15.25
N TYR A 208 29.63 -0.87 -15.90
CA TYR A 208 29.61 0.59 -15.80
C TYR A 208 28.52 1.08 -14.85
N ASP A 209 28.78 2.20 -14.18
CA ASP A 209 27.77 2.91 -13.40
C ASP A 209 26.82 3.68 -14.34
N LEU A 210 25.72 3.02 -14.71
CA LEU A 210 24.67 3.58 -15.57
C LEU A 210 23.85 4.69 -14.90
N ALA A 211 23.95 4.86 -13.57
CA ALA A 211 23.25 5.92 -12.85
C ALA A 211 24.13 7.17 -12.64
N GLY A 212 25.46 7.04 -12.76
CA GLY A 212 26.46 8.09 -12.57
C GLY A 212 26.86 8.85 -13.84
N VAL A 213 26.01 8.88 -14.87
CA VAL A 213 26.33 9.47 -16.19
C VAL A 213 26.51 10.99 -16.08
N GLY A 214 27.69 11.49 -16.47
CA GLY A 214 27.99 12.94 -16.52
C GLY A 214 28.46 13.58 -15.20
N GLY A 215 28.75 12.80 -14.16
CA GLY A 215 29.32 13.30 -12.91
C GLY A 215 30.83 13.61 -13.02
N ASN A 216 31.22 14.87 -12.91
CA ASN A 216 32.63 15.24 -12.67
C ASN A 216 33.08 14.62 -11.34
N ASN A 217 34.16 13.83 -11.36
CA ASN A 217 35.00 13.40 -10.23
C ASN A 217 34.35 13.45 -8.82
N ALA A 218 33.92 12.31 -8.30
CA ALA A 218 33.86 12.04 -6.86
C ALA A 218 33.96 10.50 -6.70
N THR A 219 35.00 9.87 -6.14
CA THR A 219 35.50 10.00 -4.77
C THR A 219 34.52 10.71 -3.83
N SER A 220 33.30 10.17 -3.71
CA SER A 220 32.49 10.41 -2.52
C SER A 220 32.51 9.15 -1.66
N ASP A 221 33.35 9.18 -0.62
CA ASP A 221 33.36 8.24 0.51
C ASP A 221 32.12 8.41 1.41
N THR A 222 30.99 8.82 0.85
CA THR A 222 29.78 9.12 1.60
C THR A 222 28.60 8.39 0.99
N PHE A 223 27.92 7.65 1.86
CA PHE A 223 26.64 6.94 1.69
C PHE A 223 25.51 7.87 1.21
N THR A 224 25.64 8.47 0.03
CA THR A 224 24.51 9.03 -0.70
C THR A 224 24.00 7.93 -1.61
N VAL A 225 22.86 7.34 -1.27
CA VAL A 225 22.03 6.58 -2.22
C VAL A 225 21.93 7.46 -3.47
N ASN A 226 22.59 7.09 -4.56
CA ASN A 226 22.53 7.85 -5.80
C ASN A 226 21.07 7.82 -6.26
N THR A 227 20.33 8.90 -6.02
CA THR A 227 18.90 9.03 -6.33
C THR A 227 18.65 9.26 -7.82
N GLN A 228 19.70 9.55 -8.60
CA GLN A 228 19.65 9.77 -10.04
C GLN A 228 19.12 8.53 -10.79
N PRO A 229 17.98 8.62 -11.50
CA PRO A 229 17.46 7.52 -12.30
C PRO A 229 18.41 7.19 -13.45
N ILE A 230 18.31 5.98 -14.00
CA ILE A 230 19.10 5.61 -15.19
C ILE A 230 18.66 6.51 -16.35
N PRO A 231 19.58 7.09 -17.15
CA PRO A 231 19.20 7.97 -18.25
C PRO A 231 18.24 7.33 -19.24
N ASP A 232 17.25 8.10 -19.73
CA ASP A 232 16.26 7.67 -20.71
C ASP A 232 16.91 7.09 -21.98
N GLU A 233 18.08 7.61 -22.31
CA GLU A 233 18.89 7.15 -23.43
C GLU A 233 19.16 5.64 -23.41
N PHE A 234 19.42 5.05 -22.23
CA PHE A 234 19.62 3.60 -22.07
C PHE A 234 18.40 2.81 -22.57
N PHE A 235 17.19 3.29 -22.25
CA PHE A 235 15.93 2.68 -22.69
C PHE A 235 15.70 2.90 -24.19
N THR A 236 16.10 4.05 -24.73
CA THR A 236 16.04 4.26 -26.19
C THR A 236 16.97 3.34 -26.97
N ILE A 237 18.11 2.93 -26.39
CA ILE A 237 18.99 1.93 -26.99
C ILE A 237 18.26 0.57 -27.02
N TYR A 238 17.64 0.16 -25.92
CA TYR A 238 16.87 -1.09 -25.87
C TYR A 238 15.77 -1.15 -26.93
N GLU A 239 14.97 -0.09 -27.07
CA GLU A 239 13.87 0.01 -28.05
C GLU A 239 14.33 -0.26 -29.49
N LYS A 240 15.58 0.08 -29.81
CA LYS A 240 16.16 -0.18 -31.14
C LYS A 240 16.73 -1.58 -31.31
N LEU A 241 17.13 -2.21 -30.20
CA LEU A 241 17.77 -3.52 -30.21
C LEU A 241 16.80 -4.68 -30.04
N LYS A 242 15.61 -4.44 -29.46
CA LYS A 242 14.65 -5.49 -29.09
C LYS A 242 14.14 -6.36 -30.25
N TYR A 243 14.14 -5.84 -31.47
CA TYR A 243 13.68 -6.59 -32.65
C TYR A 243 14.61 -7.75 -33.08
N ASN A 244 15.86 -7.75 -32.60
CA ASN A 244 16.76 -8.89 -32.77
C ASN A 244 16.76 -9.72 -31.48
N SER A 245 16.29 -10.97 -31.56
CA SER A 245 16.15 -11.86 -30.40
C SER A 245 17.48 -12.12 -29.67
N ASP A 246 18.61 -12.18 -30.38
CA ASP A 246 19.93 -12.36 -29.72
C ASP A 246 20.32 -11.11 -28.93
N ASN A 247 20.19 -9.93 -29.56
CA ASN A 247 20.50 -8.66 -28.90
C ASN A 247 19.60 -8.44 -27.68
N GLN A 248 18.31 -8.74 -27.82
CA GLN A 248 17.34 -8.66 -26.74
C GLN A 248 17.78 -9.53 -25.56
N LYS A 249 17.99 -10.84 -25.75
CA LYS A 249 18.40 -11.76 -24.68
C LYS A 249 19.67 -11.31 -23.97
N ARG A 250 20.66 -10.85 -24.74
CA ARG A 250 21.93 -10.36 -24.20
C ARG A 250 21.76 -9.06 -23.41
N PHE A 251 20.86 -8.18 -23.84
CA PHE A 251 20.50 -6.97 -23.10
C PHE A 251 19.87 -7.33 -21.74
N CYS A 252 18.89 -8.24 -21.74
CA CYS A 252 18.22 -8.69 -20.51
C CYS A 252 19.21 -9.36 -19.54
N SER A 253 20.07 -10.25 -20.06
CA SER A 253 21.14 -10.89 -19.28
C SER A 253 22.13 -9.87 -18.70
N GLY A 254 22.50 -8.86 -19.48
CA GLY A 254 23.34 -7.76 -19.00
C GLY A 254 22.69 -6.96 -17.87
N ILE A 255 21.38 -6.67 -17.93
CA ILE A 255 20.67 -6.01 -16.81
C ILE A 255 20.69 -6.91 -15.57
N LEU A 256 20.45 -8.23 -15.71
CA LEU A 256 20.53 -9.15 -14.56
C LEU A 256 21.91 -9.11 -13.92
N GLN A 257 22.98 -9.15 -14.71
CA GLN A 257 24.36 -9.06 -14.20
C GLN A 257 24.64 -7.73 -13.52
N TYR A 258 24.19 -6.62 -14.12
CA TYR A 258 24.31 -5.29 -13.54
C TYR A 258 23.67 -5.22 -12.15
N LEU A 259 22.43 -5.72 -12.01
CA LEU A 259 21.72 -5.77 -10.73
C LEU A 259 22.39 -6.73 -9.73
N GLN A 260 22.84 -7.91 -10.17
CA GLN A 260 23.53 -8.90 -9.33
C GLN A 260 24.85 -8.39 -8.76
N TYR A 261 25.57 -7.53 -9.50
CA TYR A 261 26.80 -6.93 -9.03
C TYR A 261 26.60 -5.71 -8.14
N GLY A 262 25.35 -5.26 -7.95
CA GLY A 262 25.01 -4.14 -7.08
C GLY A 262 24.68 -2.84 -7.81
N GLY A 263 24.46 -2.92 -9.13
CA GLY A 263 23.95 -1.81 -9.93
C GLY A 263 22.55 -1.36 -9.47
N LYS A 264 22.21 -0.11 -9.79
CA LYS A 264 20.95 0.51 -9.37
C LYS A 264 19.74 -0.11 -10.08
N ASN A 265 18.71 -0.48 -9.33
CA ASN A 265 17.44 -0.90 -9.90
C ASN A 265 16.60 0.29 -10.40
N ASP A 266 15.95 0.14 -11.56
CA ASP A 266 15.03 1.12 -12.15
C ASP A 266 13.69 0.46 -12.49
N ASN A 267 12.58 1.11 -12.15
CA ASN A 267 11.24 0.54 -12.33
C ASN A 267 10.94 0.17 -13.79
N ARG A 268 11.52 0.90 -14.75
CA ARG A 268 11.34 0.66 -16.19
C ARG A 268 11.99 -0.63 -16.69
N PHE A 269 12.93 -1.23 -15.93
CA PHE A 269 13.44 -2.56 -16.27
C PHE A 269 12.33 -3.61 -16.32
N GLY A 270 11.24 -3.43 -15.57
CA GLY A 270 10.09 -4.33 -15.65
C GLY A 270 9.44 -4.39 -17.04
N GLU A 271 9.44 -3.27 -17.79
CA GLU A 271 8.93 -3.22 -19.15
C GLU A 271 9.86 -3.98 -20.11
N ILE A 272 11.17 -3.77 -19.98
CA ILE A 272 12.19 -4.51 -20.77
C ILE A 272 12.06 -6.02 -20.55
N PHE A 273 12.03 -6.47 -19.28
CA PHE A 273 11.95 -7.90 -18.97
C PHE A 273 10.65 -8.54 -19.44
N SER A 274 9.57 -7.77 -19.61
CA SER A 274 8.31 -8.30 -20.13
C SER A 274 8.44 -8.81 -21.57
N ASP A 275 9.37 -8.25 -22.34
CA ASP A 275 9.67 -8.70 -23.69
C ASP A 275 10.67 -9.87 -23.72
N CYS A 276 11.46 -10.07 -22.66
CA CYS A 276 12.60 -11.01 -22.63
C CYS A 276 12.21 -12.50 -22.50
N GLY A 277 10.96 -12.78 -22.11
CA GLY A 277 10.47 -14.13 -21.82
C GLY A 277 10.02 -14.29 -20.38
N SER A 278 9.14 -15.27 -20.13
CA SER A 278 8.53 -15.48 -18.81
C SER A 278 9.52 -15.95 -17.75
N GLU A 279 10.56 -16.68 -18.13
CA GLU A 279 11.56 -17.22 -17.21
C GLU A 279 12.50 -16.10 -16.72
N GLU A 280 13.06 -15.32 -17.62
CA GLU A 280 13.89 -14.16 -17.31
C GLU A 280 13.12 -13.10 -16.53
N TYR A 281 11.84 -12.88 -16.87
CA TYR A 281 10.95 -12.00 -16.13
C TYR A 281 10.72 -12.46 -14.69
N ALA A 282 10.59 -13.77 -14.46
CA ALA A 282 10.43 -14.32 -13.12
C ALA A 282 11.69 -14.13 -12.27
N ILE A 283 12.87 -14.43 -12.84
CA ILE A 283 14.17 -14.22 -12.19
C ILE A 283 14.37 -12.73 -11.83
N TYR A 284 14.10 -11.84 -12.78
CA TYR A 284 14.18 -10.40 -12.55
C TYR A 284 13.19 -9.95 -11.47
N THR A 285 11.94 -10.43 -11.51
CA THR A 285 10.91 -10.05 -10.54
C THR A 285 11.31 -10.41 -9.12
N GLU A 286 11.86 -11.62 -8.92
CA GLU A 286 12.34 -12.05 -7.61
C GLU A 286 13.53 -11.21 -7.15
N LEU A 287 14.52 -10.95 -8.03
CA LEU A 287 15.67 -10.11 -7.72
C LEU A 287 15.27 -8.66 -7.37
N ARG A 288 14.36 -8.08 -8.17
CA ARG A 288 13.80 -6.73 -7.94
C ARG A 288 13.11 -6.65 -6.58
N ASP A 289 12.28 -7.63 -6.26
CA ASP A 289 11.56 -7.66 -4.98
C ASP A 289 12.55 -7.78 -3.81
N PHE A 290 13.60 -8.61 -3.92
CA PHE A 290 14.68 -8.68 -2.94
C PHE A 290 15.42 -7.34 -2.76
N LEU A 291 15.81 -6.68 -3.85
CA LEU A 291 16.48 -5.38 -3.82
C LEU A 291 15.57 -4.31 -3.19
N THR A 292 14.28 -4.33 -3.51
CA THR A 292 13.29 -3.41 -2.93
C THR A 292 13.16 -3.61 -1.42
N ILE A 293 13.12 -4.87 -0.96
CA ILE A 293 13.14 -5.19 0.48
C ILE A 293 14.38 -4.60 1.12
N LYS A 294 15.58 -4.85 0.56
CA LYS A 294 16.85 -4.32 1.06
C LYS A 294 16.86 -2.78 1.14
N GLU A 295 16.43 -2.10 0.08
CA GLU A 295 16.38 -0.63 0.04
C GLU A 295 15.40 -0.07 1.08
N SER A 296 14.21 -0.65 1.19
CA SER A 296 13.22 -0.23 2.19
C SER A 296 13.79 -0.34 3.61
N LEU A 297 14.45 -1.47 3.92
CA LEU A 297 15.09 -1.71 5.20
C LEU A 297 16.21 -0.72 5.51
N ALA A 298 16.99 -0.31 4.50
CA ALA A 298 18.02 0.72 4.66
C ALA A 298 17.42 2.10 5.00
N LEU A 299 16.20 2.38 4.51
CA LEU A 299 15.45 3.61 4.79
C LEU A 299 14.65 3.55 6.11
N GLY A 300 14.71 2.45 6.85
CA GLY A 300 13.97 2.27 8.11
C GLY A 300 12.46 2.09 7.94
N TYR A 301 12.01 1.79 6.72
CA TYR A 301 10.61 1.57 6.38
C TYR A 301 10.44 0.18 5.75
N VAL A 302 9.38 -0.54 6.10
CA VAL A 302 9.08 -1.81 5.43
C VAL A 302 7.63 -1.80 4.98
N ASP A 303 7.42 -1.95 3.66
CA ASP A 303 6.09 -2.01 3.09
C ASP A 303 5.33 -3.27 3.54
N ALA A 304 4.00 -3.24 3.51
CA ALA A 304 3.18 -4.41 3.82
C ALA A 304 3.05 -5.40 2.63
N LYS A 305 3.75 -5.15 1.51
CA LYS A 305 3.56 -5.93 0.28
C LYS A 305 4.06 -7.36 0.47
N VAL A 306 3.15 -8.32 0.32
CA VAL A 306 3.47 -9.77 0.28
C VAL A 306 3.86 -10.17 -1.13
N SER A 307 5.06 -10.76 -1.27
CA SER A 307 5.59 -11.28 -2.52
C SER A 307 4.92 -12.60 -2.91
N SER A 308 5.02 -12.98 -4.18
CA SER A 308 4.67 -14.33 -4.64
C SER A 308 5.71 -15.38 -4.24
N SER A 309 6.97 -14.99 -4.00
CA SER A 309 8.02 -15.92 -3.58
C SER A 309 7.91 -16.24 -2.09
N LYS A 310 7.79 -17.54 -1.77
CA LYS A 310 7.82 -18.07 -0.40
C LYS A 310 9.10 -17.66 0.32
N LEU A 311 10.25 -17.81 -0.36
CA LEU A 311 11.57 -17.50 0.20
C LEU A 311 11.70 -16.01 0.56
N LEU A 312 11.19 -15.11 -0.28
CA LEU A 312 11.22 -13.66 -0.01
C LEU A 312 10.31 -13.26 1.14
N ASN A 313 9.14 -13.89 1.27
CA ASN A 313 8.24 -13.63 2.40
C ASN A 313 8.86 -14.09 3.73
N GLU A 314 9.46 -15.28 3.76
CA GLU A 314 10.19 -15.81 4.92
C GLU A 314 11.36 -14.90 5.30
N TYR A 315 12.19 -14.51 4.31
CA TYR A 315 13.30 -13.58 4.52
C TYR A 315 12.82 -12.26 5.11
N LYS A 316 11.82 -11.63 4.47
CA LYS A 316 11.25 -10.35 4.92
C LYS A 316 10.75 -10.44 6.35
N LEU A 317 10.03 -11.51 6.71
CA LEU A 317 9.51 -11.71 8.05
C LEU A 317 10.64 -11.80 9.10
N PHE A 318 11.66 -12.61 8.83
CA PHE A 318 12.83 -12.74 9.69
C PHE A 318 13.61 -11.44 9.81
N VAL A 319 13.75 -10.66 8.74
CA VAL A 319 14.40 -9.35 8.82
C VAL A 319 13.61 -8.40 9.71
N MET A 320 12.29 -8.33 9.55
CA MET A 320 11.43 -7.47 10.35
C MET A 320 11.50 -7.85 11.84
N GLN A 321 11.50 -9.15 12.16
CA GLN A 321 11.65 -9.63 13.53
C GLN A 321 13.03 -9.27 14.11
N GLN A 322 14.10 -9.46 13.34
CA GLN A 322 15.46 -9.11 13.79
C GLN A 322 15.63 -7.60 14.02
N LEU A 323 15.09 -6.75 13.14
CA LEU A 323 15.10 -5.29 13.30
C LEU A 323 14.22 -4.82 14.45
N LEU A 324 13.02 -5.37 14.56
CA LEU A 324 12.10 -5.05 15.65
C LEU A 324 12.75 -5.37 16.99
N TYR A 325 13.33 -6.55 17.15
CA TYR A 325 14.04 -6.91 18.38
C TYR A 325 15.17 -5.94 18.73
N LYS A 326 15.95 -5.50 17.73
CA LYS A 326 16.98 -4.49 17.92
C LYS A 326 16.41 -3.16 18.42
N ALA A 327 15.31 -2.68 17.83
CA ALA A 327 14.64 -1.45 18.25
C ALA A 327 14.08 -1.54 19.67
N LEU A 328 13.50 -2.71 20.02
CA LEU A 328 12.99 -2.99 21.36
C LEU A 328 14.12 -2.98 22.42
N LEU A 329 15.29 -3.57 22.11
CA LEU A 329 16.47 -3.55 23.00
C LEU A 329 17.04 -2.14 23.19
N ALA A 330 17.10 -1.35 22.12
CA ALA A 330 17.65 0.00 22.16
C ALA A 330 16.72 1.02 22.88
N SER A 331 15.53 0.59 23.33
CA SER A 331 14.47 1.48 23.81
C SER A 331 14.15 2.60 22.81
N GLU A 332 14.25 2.32 21.51
CA GLU A 332 13.91 3.27 20.44
C GLU A 332 12.38 3.28 20.20
N ASP A 333 11.89 4.24 19.41
CA ASP A 333 10.49 4.22 18.98
C ASP A 333 10.28 3.08 17.96
N ALA A 334 9.84 1.92 18.47
CA ALA A 334 9.57 0.73 17.67
C ALA A 334 8.17 0.75 17.02
N ASN A 335 7.37 1.81 17.20
CA ASN A 335 5.96 1.82 16.79
C ASN A 335 5.78 1.62 15.28
N SER A 336 6.55 2.33 14.46
CA SER A 336 6.48 2.22 13.00
C SER A 336 6.83 0.81 12.51
N LEU A 337 7.92 0.24 13.02
CA LEU A 337 8.36 -1.12 12.68
C LEU A 337 7.36 -2.17 13.15
N LEU A 338 6.79 -2.00 14.34
CA LEU A 338 5.80 -2.91 14.90
C LEU A 338 4.48 -2.87 14.11
N GLN A 339 4.03 -1.68 13.70
CA GLN A 339 2.89 -1.52 12.80
C GLN A 339 3.13 -2.17 11.45
N SER A 340 4.30 -1.94 10.83
CA SER A 340 4.67 -2.60 9.57
C SER A 340 4.69 -4.11 9.72
N TYR A 341 5.29 -4.64 10.81
CA TYR A 341 5.38 -6.08 11.08
C TYR A 341 4.01 -6.75 11.20
N LEU A 342 3.14 -6.21 12.05
CA LEU A 342 1.80 -6.76 12.22
C LEU A 342 0.95 -6.58 10.96
N SER A 343 1.19 -5.52 10.17
CA SER A 343 0.52 -5.33 8.88
C SER A 343 0.91 -6.38 7.87
N PHE A 344 2.22 -6.57 7.67
CA PHE A 344 2.73 -7.58 6.78
C PHE A 344 2.24 -8.98 7.16
N LEU A 345 2.26 -9.32 8.45
CA LEU A 345 1.80 -10.62 8.95
C LEU A 345 0.29 -10.82 8.74
N SER A 346 -0.52 -9.78 8.94
CA SER A 346 -1.96 -9.83 8.66
C SER A 346 -2.22 -10.08 7.17
N ASP A 347 -1.56 -9.31 6.28
CA ASP A 347 -1.72 -9.42 4.83
C ASP A 347 -1.23 -10.77 4.29
N LEU A 348 -0.18 -11.32 4.90
CA LEU A 348 0.36 -12.64 4.58
C LEU A 348 -0.68 -13.72 4.87
N LEU A 349 -1.24 -13.74 6.08
CA LEU A 349 -2.28 -14.72 6.48
C LEU A 349 -3.56 -14.59 5.64
N LEU A 350 -3.97 -13.36 5.34
CA LEU A 350 -5.12 -13.09 4.45
C LEU A 350 -4.86 -13.66 3.05
N LYS A 351 -3.66 -13.46 2.49
CA LYS A 351 -3.31 -13.97 1.16
C LYS A 351 -3.17 -15.49 1.13
N GLU A 352 -2.61 -16.12 2.17
CA GLU A 352 -2.56 -17.59 2.28
C GLU A 352 -3.97 -18.18 2.25
N SER A 353 -4.90 -17.60 3.02
CA SER A 353 -6.29 -18.05 3.06
C SER A 353 -6.99 -17.87 1.71
N ASN A 354 -6.80 -16.72 1.05
CA ASN A 354 -7.42 -16.43 -0.25
C ASN A 354 -6.86 -17.26 -1.40
N ARG A 355 -5.57 -17.65 -1.35
CA ARG A 355 -4.90 -18.41 -2.42
C ARG A 355 -4.89 -19.92 -2.19
N ASN A 356 -5.31 -20.38 -1.02
CA ASN A 356 -5.28 -21.78 -0.62
C ASN A 356 -3.88 -22.40 -0.82
N GLY A 357 -2.83 -21.65 -0.47
CA GLY A 357 -1.44 -22.04 -0.68
C GLY A 357 -0.51 -21.42 0.36
N GLU A 358 0.53 -22.15 0.75
CA GLU A 358 1.51 -21.73 1.74
C GLU A 358 2.46 -20.66 1.19
N LEU A 359 2.53 -19.52 1.87
CA LEU A 359 3.46 -18.43 1.58
C LEU A 359 4.66 -18.40 2.55
N ILE A 360 4.59 -19.16 3.65
CA ILE A 360 5.71 -19.43 4.59
C ILE A 360 5.71 -20.90 5.02
N ASN A 361 6.89 -21.46 5.32
CA ASN A 361 7.04 -22.83 5.81
C ASN A 361 6.62 -22.96 7.29
N GLN A 362 6.46 -24.21 7.73
CA GLN A 362 6.00 -24.53 9.09
C GLN A 362 6.94 -23.97 10.17
N PHE A 363 8.25 -24.13 10.02
CA PHE A 363 9.21 -23.60 11.00
C PHE A 363 9.13 -22.08 11.15
N THR A 364 9.01 -21.35 10.04
CA THR A 364 8.86 -19.89 10.04
C THR A 364 7.57 -19.48 10.75
N ARG A 365 6.49 -20.25 10.54
CA ARG A 365 5.20 -20.04 11.21
C ARG A 365 5.30 -20.26 12.73
N ASP A 366 5.90 -21.37 13.12
CA ASP A 366 6.13 -21.78 14.51
C ASP A 366 7.05 -20.76 15.23
N PHE A 367 8.17 -20.38 14.61
CA PHE A 367 9.08 -19.35 15.10
C PHE A 367 8.36 -18.00 15.26
N THR A 368 7.54 -17.61 14.27
CA THR A 368 6.79 -16.34 14.31
C THR A 368 5.75 -16.33 15.43
N TYR A 369 5.04 -17.45 15.62
CA TYR A 369 4.12 -17.62 16.72
C TYR A 369 4.85 -17.49 18.07
N TRP A 370 5.97 -18.19 18.24
CA TRP A 370 6.82 -18.10 19.43
C TRP A 370 7.34 -16.68 19.67
N TYR A 371 7.83 -16.00 18.62
CA TYR A 371 8.36 -14.64 18.69
C TYR A 371 7.29 -13.65 19.16
N ASN A 372 6.07 -13.77 18.61
CA ASN A 372 4.95 -12.92 19.00
C ASN A 372 4.58 -13.11 20.47
N VAL A 373 4.46 -14.36 20.93
CA VAL A 373 4.08 -14.69 22.32
C VAL A 373 5.20 -14.33 23.31
N SER A 374 6.46 -14.54 22.94
CA SER A 374 7.59 -14.43 23.87
C SER A 374 8.23 -13.04 23.90
N ILE A 375 8.07 -12.24 22.83
CA ILE A 375 8.75 -10.95 22.67
C ILE A 375 7.75 -9.81 22.47
N VAL A 376 6.85 -9.92 21.49
CA VAL A 376 5.97 -8.80 21.10
C VAL A 376 4.86 -8.56 22.11
N ASP A 377 4.14 -9.62 22.52
CA ASP A 377 3.03 -9.52 23.48
C ASP A 377 3.48 -8.99 24.85
N PRO A 378 4.59 -9.47 25.45
CA PRO A 378 5.12 -8.87 26.68
C PRO A 378 5.47 -7.39 26.55
N TYR A 379 6.04 -6.98 25.42
CA TYR A 379 6.36 -5.56 25.17
C TYR A 379 5.10 -4.69 25.05
N LEU A 380 4.05 -5.19 24.38
CA LEU A 380 2.77 -4.50 24.28
C LEU A 380 2.01 -4.43 25.61
N LYS A 381 2.26 -5.38 26.52
CA LYS A 381 1.70 -5.37 27.88
C LYS A 381 2.50 -4.51 28.87
N ASP A 382 3.75 -4.15 28.54
CA ASP A 382 4.55 -3.28 29.39
C ASP A 382 4.04 -1.83 29.33
N GLU A 383 3.51 -1.35 30.46
CA GLU A 383 3.03 0.01 30.58
C GLU A 383 4.14 1.07 30.42
N LYS A 384 5.40 0.68 30.66
CA LYS A 384 6.58 1.53 30.51
C LYS A 384 7.12 1.59 29.08
N SER A 385 6.53 0.85 28.14
CA SER A 385 6.87 0.95 26.72
C SER A 385 6.65 2.37 26.19
N LYS A 386 7.47 2.81 25.21
CA LYS A 386 7.39 4.15 24.60
C LYS A 386 6.18 4.34 23.66
N ILE A 387 5.21 3.43 23.69
CA ILE A 387 4.01 3.47 22.86
C ILE A 387 2.87 4.07 23.67
N ASP A 388 2.13 5.02 23.08
CA ASP A 388 0.95 5.60 23.71
C ASP A 388 -0.16 4.55 23.90
N LYS A 389 -1.07 4.80 24.85
CA LYS A 389 -2.09 3.83 25.27
C LYS A 389 -3.06 3.45 24.14
N GLU A 390 -3.41 4.38 23.26
CA GLU A 390 -4.36 4.14 22.18
C GLU A 390 -3.74 3.27 21.08
N THR A 391 -2.53 3.62 20.67
CA THR A 391 -1.76 2.83 19.70
C THR A 391 -1.46 1.44 20.24
N ARG A 392 -1.09 1.32 21.52
CA ARG A 392 -0.85 0.04 22.20
C ARG A 392 -2.09 -0.86 22.15
N ASN A 393 -3.27 -0.32 22.49
CA ASN A 393 -4.52 -1.08 22.43
C ASN A 393 -4.85 -1.56 21.01
N THR A 394 -4.62 -0.71 20.01
CA THR A 394 -4.80 -1.06 18.59
C THR A 394 -3.86 -2.19 18.17
N LEU A 395 -2.58 -2.09 18.53
CA LEU A 395 -1.57 -3.11 18.22
C LEU A 395 -1.84 -4.44 18.92
N THR A 396 -2.24 -4.41 20.19
CA THR A 396 -2.64 -5.61 20.95
C THR A 396 -3.86 -6.29 20.33
N THR A 397 -4.88 -5.52 19.93
CA THR A 397 -6.06 -6.04 19.25
C THR A 397 -5.70 -6.69 17.92
N ARG A 398 -4.79 -6.07 17.16
CA ARG A 398 -4.32 -6.62 15.89
C ARG A 398 -3.52 -7.92 16.09
N LEU A 399 -2.61 -7.94 17.05
CA LEU A 399 -1.84 -9.14 17.41
C LEU A 399 -2.76 -10.28 17.83
N PHE A 400 -3.80 -9.98 18.62
CA PHE A 400 -4.81 -10.94 19.02
C PHE A 400 -5.56 -11.52 17.80
N SER A 401 -5.95 -10.68 16.84
CA SER A 401 -6.60 -11.13 15.60
C SER A 401 -5.66 -12.01 14.75
N ILE A 402 -4.37 -11.68 14.68
CA ILE A 402 -3.37 -12.51 13.99
C ILE A 402 -3.25 -13.91 14.62
N HIS A 403 -3.29 -14.00 15.95
CA HIS A 403 -3.18 -15.29 16.65
C HIS A 403 -4.43 -16.15 16.55
N ASN A 404 -5.60 -15.56 16.73
CA ASN A 404 -6.87 -16.29 16.82
C ASN A 404 -7.60 -16.42 15.49
N GLY A 405 -7.23 -15.61 14.51
CA GLY A 405 -7.86 -15.52 13.21
C GLY A 405 -9.01 -14.53 13.20
N ASN A 406 -9.62 -14.36 12.03
CA ASN A 406 -10.80 -13.53 11.87
C ASN A 406 -11.77 -14.23 10.92
N LYS A 407 -12.94 -14.63 11.45
CA LYS A 407 -13.99 -15.32 10.68
C LYS A 407 -14.58 -14.43 9.59
N THR A 408 -14.71 -13.14 9.84
CA THR A 408 -15.26 -12.15 8.90
C THR A 408 -14.30 -11.87 7.75
N LEU A 409 -13.00 -11.83 8.03
CA LEU A 409 -11.95 -11.69 7.02
C LEU A 409 -11.48 -13.04 6.45
N ASN A 410 -12.12 -14.13 6.86
CA ASN A 410 -11.88 -15.49 6.42
C ASN A 410 -10.40 -15.90 6.46
N PHE A 411 -9.67 -15.64 7.54
CA PHE A 411 -8.31 -16.16 7.73
C PHE A 411 -8.14 -16.89 9.06
N THR A 412 -7.40 -18.00 9.02
CA THR A 412 -7.06 -18.80 10.19
C THR A 412 -5.95 -18.10 10.98
N GLY A 413 -6.04 -18.09 12.31
CA GLY A 413 -5.00 -17.50 13.15
C GLY A 413 -3.75 -18.38 13.26
N LEU A 414 -2.61 -17.77 13.62
CA LEU A 414 -1.34 -18.50 13.80
C LEU A 414 -1.44 -19.60 14.86
N ALA A 415 -2.20 -19.40 15.94
CA ALA A 415 -2.32 -20.37 17.03
C ALA A 415 -2.95 -21.69 16.58
N LYS A 416 -3.77 -21.67 15.51
CA LYS A 416 -4.39 -22.88 14.94
C LYS A 416 -3.53 -23.55 13.86
N GLN A 417 -2.44 -22.90 13.46
CA GLN A 417 -1.57 -23.35 12.38
C GLN A 417 -0.16 -23.72 12.86
N THR A 418 0.16 -23.43 14.12
CA THR A 418 1.44 -23.79 14.75
C THR A 418 1.44 -25.26 15.17
N THR A 419 2.60 -25.91 15.06
CA THR A 419 2.83 -27.26 15.61
C THR A 419 3.49 -27.24 16.98
N LEU A 420 3.96 -26.08 17.44
CA LEU A 420 4.53 -25.91 18.77
C LEU A 420 3.50 -25.98 19.88
N THR A 421 3.80 -26.82 20.88
CA THR A 421 3.18 -26.73 22.21
C THR A 421 3.97 -25.72 23.04
N ILE A 422 3.56 -24.45 23.02
CA ILE A 422 4.13 -23.46 23.93
C ILE A 422 3.36 -23.59 25.25
N ASP A 423 4.02 -24.10 26.29
CA ASP A 423 3.46 -24.01 27.65
C ASP A 423 3.32 -22.52 27.99
N THR A 424 2.12 -22.00 27.87
CA THR A 424 1.70 -20.73 28.43
C THR A 424 1.69 -20.85 29.96
N THR A 425 2.88 -20.92 30.57
CA THR A 425 3.07 -20.83 32.03
C THR A 425 2.97 -19.40 32.57
N SER A 426 2.35 -18.50 31.79
CA SER A 426 1.45 -17.49 32.36
C SER A 426 0.03 -17.82 31.90
N THR A 427 -0.61 -18.73 32.63
CA THR A 427 -2.05 -19.07 32.57
C THR A 427 -2.68 -19.03 31.18
N LEU A 428 -2.40 -20.01 30.33
CA LEU A 428 -3.42 -20.51 29.40
C LEU A 428 -3.28 -22.02 29.35
N GLY A 429 -4.28 -22.71 29.90
CA GLY A 429 -4.30 -24.15 30.07
C GLY A 429 -4.33 -24.91 28.74
N THR A 430 -3.87 -26.14 28.84
CA THR A 430 -4.03 -27.27 27.92
C THR A 430 -5.27 -27.24 27.01
N PRO A 431 -5.16 -27.72 25.75
CA PRO A 431 -6.27 -27.77 24.80
C PRO A 431 -7.19 -28.95 25.10
N GLU A 432 -7.92 -28.90 26.21
CA GLU A 432 -9.10 -29.73 26.45
C GLU A 432 -10.19 -28.87 27.11
N LYS A 433 -11.27 -28.64 26.35
CA LYS A 433 -12.51 -27.95 26.75
C LYS A 433 -12.32 -26.58 27.43
N SER A 434 -12.24 -25.50 26.64
CA SER A 434 -12.67 -24.17 27.11
C SER A 434 -12.46 -23.09 26.01
N ASP A 435 -13.44 -22.88 25.14
CA ASP A 435 -13.64 -21.54 24.56
C ASP A 435 -14.12 -20.54 25.66
N SER A 436 -14.48 -21.05 26.84
CA SER A 436 -15.04 -20.31 27.96
C SER A 436 -13.99 -19.45 28.71
N GLN A 437 -12.86 -20.00 29.18
CA GLN A 437 -11.85 -19.24 29.97
C GLN A 437 -11.24 -18.04 29.24
N ASN A 438 -11.16 -18.07 27.90
CA ASN A 438 -10.53 -17.01 27.12
C ASN A 438 -11.33 -15.68 27.17
N LEU A 439 -12.67 -15.76 27.20
CA LEU A 439 -13.55 -14.59 27.31
C LEU A 439 -13.41 -13.85 28.65
N GLU A 440 -13.27 -14.61 29.75
CA GLU A 440 -13.09 -14.04 31.09
C GLU A 440 -11.76 -13.28 31.20
N GLU A 441 -10.67 -13.88 30.73
CA GLU A 441 -9.35 -13.24 30.72
C GLU A 441 -9.34 -11.98 29.84
N LEU A 442 -9.95 -12.05 28.64
CA LEU A 442 -10.09 -10.91 27.74
C LEU A 442 -10.85 -9.75 28.38
N PHE A 443 -11.92 -10.04 29.13
CA PHE A 443 -12.68 -9.01 29.82
C PHE A 443 -11.90 -8.41 30.99
N ARG A 444 -11.24 -9.24 31.80
CA ARG A 444 -10.42 -8.76 32.93
C ARG A 444 -9.25 -7.88 32.48
N ALA A 445 -8.61 -8.21 31.35
CA ALA A 445 -7.54 -7.40 30.77
C ALA A 445 -8.03 -6.04 30.25
N ASN A 446 -9.30 -5.94 29.87
CA ASN A 446 -9.93 -4.72 29.35
C ASN A 446 -10.89 -4.06 30.36
N LEU A 447 -10.76 -4.40 31.65
CA LEU A 447 -11.65 -3.88 32.68
C LEU A 447 -11.43 -2.37 32.87
N PRO A 448 -12.46 -1.53 32.68
CA PRO A 448 -12.31 -0.09 32.86
C PRO A 448 -12.03 0.25 34.32
N SER A 449 -11.12 1.18 34.60
CA SER A 449 -10.77 1.59 35.98
C SER A 449 -11.95 2.17 36.77
N GLN A 450 -12.93 2.74 36.08
CA GLN A 450 -14.18 3.24 36.66
C GLN A 450 -15.11 2.11 37.12
N PHE A 451 -14.93 0.87 36.64
CA PHE A 451 -15.82 -0.24 36.94
C PHE A 451 -15.23 -1.18 37.99
N ARG A 452 -15.90 -1.28 39.15
CA ARG A 452 -15.56 -2.25 40.20
C ARG A 452 -16.31 -3.56 39.98
N LEU A 453 -15.61 -4.54 39.44
CA LEU A 453 -16.11 -5.91 39.29
C LEU A 453 -16.45 -6.53 40.66
N THR A 454 -17.66 -7.08 40.81
CA THR A 454 -18.12 -7.78 42.02
C THR A 454 -18.33 -9.27 41.79
N SER A 455 -18.78 -9.66 40.60
CA SER A 455 -18.89 -11.05 40.20
C SER A 455 -18.71 -11.17 38.70
N LEU A 456 -18.17 -12.31 38.27
CA LEU A 456 -17.97 -12.64 36.87
C LEU A 456 -18.31 -14.12 36.72
N THR A 457 -19.21 -14.45 35.80
CA THR A 457 -19.71 -15.81 35.62
C THR A 457 -19.78 -16.12 34.15
N ASN A 458 -19.18 -17.23 33.75
CA ASN A 458 -19.18 -17.68 32.38
C ASN A 458 -20.43 -18.51 32.08
N GLN A 459 -21.10 -18.24 30.96
CA GLN A 459 -22.21 -19.03 30.46
C GLN A 459 -21.75 -19.80 29.22
N GLU A 460 -21.31 -21.04 29.45
CA GLU A 460 -20.76 -21.90 28.39
C GLU A 460 -21.78 -22.21 27.29
N GLU A 461 -23.06 -22.35 27.64
CA GLU A 461 -24.15 -22.66 26.70
C GLU A 461 -24.39 -21.56 25.67
N THR A 462 -24.14 -20.30 26.02
CA THR A 462 -24.44 -19.13 25.18
C THR A 462 -23.18 -18.42 24.67
N GLN A 463 -21.98 -18.97 24.95
CA GLN A 463 -20.69 -18.34 24.69
C GLN A 463 -20.65 -16.88 25.15
N SER A 464 -21.18 -16.61 26.35
CA SER A 464 -21.29 -15.26 26.89
C SER A 464 -20.75 -15.17 28.32
N LEU A 465 -20.31 -13.98 28.68
CA LEU A 465 -19.76 -13.66 29.98
C LEU A 465 -20.71 -12.71 30.72
N VAL A 466 -21.20 -13.14 31.88
CA VAL A 466 -22.03 -12.33 32.75
C VAL A 466 -21.13 -11.60 33.74
N VAL A 467 -21.11 -10.28 33.64
CA VAL A 467 -20.29 -9.38 34.43
C VAL A 467 -21.19 -8.59 35.37
N LYS A 468 -20.95 -8.67 36.69
CA LYS A 468 -21.64 -7.88 37.70
C LYS A 468 -20.66 -6.93 38.36
N GLY A 469 -21.05 -5.69 38.56
CA GLY A 469 -20.19 -4.71 39.20
C GLY A 469 -20.87 -3.39 39.50
N LEU A 470 -20.07 -2.48 40.04
CA LEU A 470 -20.45 -1.12 40.38
C LEU A 470 -19.65 -0.18 39.49
N ASP A 471 -20.33 0.67 38.73
CA ASP A 471 -19.68 1.81 38.09
C ASP A 471 -19.44 2.92 39.13
N ARG A 472 -18.17 3.28 39.34
CA ARG A 472 -17.76 4.20 40.41
C ARG A 472 -18.15 5.64 40.12
N ASP A 473 -18.23 6.00 38.85
CA ASP A 473 -18.49 7.39 38.44
C ASP A 473 -19.99 7.73 38.60
N THR A 474 -20.87 6.75 38.42
CA THR A 474 -22.33 6.90 38.49
C THR A 474 -22.97 6.28 39.74
N ASP A 475 -22.21 5.52 40.53
CA ASP A 475 -22.68 4.65 41.64
C ASP A 475 -23.76 3.64 41.23
N VAL A 476 -23.82 3.29 39.94
CA VAL A 476 -24.80 2.35 39.40
C VAL A 476 -24.30 0.92 39.51
N ARG A 477 -25.11 0.05 40.12
CA ARG A 477 -24.89 -1.41 40.12
C ARG A 477 -25.55 -2.03 38.90
N LEU A 478 -24.77 -2.74 38.10
CA LEU A 478 -25.24 -3.36 36.88
C LEU A 478 -24.69 -4.77 36.67
N GLU A 479 -25.46 -5.54 35.90
CA GLU A 479 -25.12 -6.85 35.36
C GLU A 479 -25.13 -6.77 33.84
N ALA A 480 -24.07 -7.19 33.16
CA ALA A 480 -23.93 -7.12 31.71
C ALA A 480 -23.59 -8.50 31.13
N VAL A 481 -24.25 -8.86 30.03
CA VAL A 481 -23.93 -10.06 29.24
C VAL A 481 -23.03 -9.63 28.09
N ILE A 482 -21.83 -10.20 28.04
CA ILE A 482 -20.77 -9.82 27.09
C ILE A 482 -20.49 -10.99 26.15
N LYS A 483 -20.37 -10.70 24.86
CA LYS A 483 -20.04 -11.67 23.81
C LYS A 483 -18.83 -11.20 23.01
N PHE A 484 -18.24 -12.14 22.25
CA PHE A 484 -17.10 -11.88 21.38
C PHE A 484 -17.45 -12.24 19.93
N ASP A 485 -17.30 -11.28 19.02
CA ASP A 485 -17.62 -11.45 17.58
C ASP A 485 -16.42 -11.89 16.72
N GLY A 486 -15.23 -12.01 17.32
CA GLY A 486 -13.97 -12.27 16.60
C GLY A 486 -13.08 -11.04 16.42
N VAL A 487 -13.59 -9.83 16.70
CA VAL A 487 -12.85 -8.56 16.59
C VAL A 487 -12.86 -7.78 17.91
N LYS A 488 -13.97 -7.79 18.65
CA LYS A 488 -14.11 -7.04 19.91
C LYS A 488 -15.08 -7.70 20.88
N LEU A 489 -14.89 -7.43 22.18
CA LEU A 489 -15.90 -7.72 23.20
C LEU A 489 -17.01 -6.69 23.11
N TYR A 490 -18.26 -7.14 23.06
CA TYR A 490 -19.43 -6.28 23.00
C TYR A 490 -20.49 -6.71 24.03
N VAL A 491 -21.32 -5.77 24.44
CA VAL A 491 -22.41 -5.99 25.39
C VAL A 491 -23.66 -6.35 24.60
N GLU A 492 -24.25 -7.50 24.92
CA GLU A 492 -25.51 -7.96 24.33
C GLU A 492 -26.71 -7.44 25.12
N LYS A 493 -26.62 -7.45 26.46
CA LYS A 493 -27.70 -7.02 27.34
C LYS A 493 -27.16 -6.51 28.67
N VAL A 494 -27.88 -5.61 29.33
CA VAL A 494 -27.61 -5.16 30.69
C VAL A 494 -28.85 -5.27 31.59
N SER A 495 -28.63 -5.40 32.89
CA SER A 495 -29.63 -5.18 33.94
C SER A 495 -29.09 -4.15 34.93
N ILE A 496 -29.89 -3.14 35.24
CA ILE A 496 -29.50 -2.00 36.07
C ILE A 496 -30.32 -2.01 37.36
N SER A 497 -29.63 -2.12 38.48
CA SER A 497 -30.28 -2.19 39.79
C SER A 497 -30.92 -0.86 40.15
N GLY A 498 -32.24 -0.85 40.39
CA GLY A 498 -32.96 0.31 40.89
C GLY A 498 -33.46 1.31 39.84
N ASN A 499 -33.11 1.16 38.56
CA ASN A 499 -33.57 2.06 37.49
C ASN A 499 -34.02 1.29 36.22
N LYS A 500 -35.28 0.81 36.23
CA LYS A 500 -35.87 0.04 35.12
C LYS A 500 -36.05 0.84 33.83
N ALA A 501 -36.26 2.15 33.93
CA ALA A 501 -36.39 3.03 32.76
C ALA A 501 -35.06 3.12 32.01
N LEU A 502 -33.96 3.31 32.74
CA LEU A 502 -32.61 3.30 32.18
C LEU A 502 -32.22 1.94 31.61
N GLU A 503 -32.56 0.84 32.31
CA GLU A 503 -32.32 -0.52 31.81
C GLU A 503 -33.00 -0.74 30.45
N SER A 504 -34.29 -0.39 30.35
CA SER A 504 -35.07 -0.55 29.11
C SER A 504 -34.48 0.27 27.96
N PHE A 505 -34.11 1.52 28.24
CA PHE A 505 -33.51 2.43 27.26
C PHE A 505 -32.17 1.91 26.73
N VAL A 506 -31.27 1.51 27.64
CA VAL A 506 -29.94 1.02 27.25
C VAL A 506 -30.04 -0.30 26.49
N ASN A 507 -30.93 -1.22 26.91
CA ASN A 507 -31.14 -2.46 26.18
C ASN A 507 -31.75 -2.23 24.78
N ALA A 508 -32.66 -1.27 24.61
CA ALA A 508 -33.18 -0.92 23.29
C ALA A 508 -32.08 -0.38 22.35
N LEU A 509 -31.07 0.32 22.88
CA LEU A 509 -29.91 0.76 22.11
C LEU A 509 -28.99 -0.42 21.76
N LEU A 510 -28.78 -1.35 22.70
CA LEU A 510 -27.96 -2.55 22.49
C LEU A 510 -28.58 -3.53 21.49
N GLU A 511 -29.91 -3.59 21.38
CA GLU A 511 -30.61 -4.37 20.35
C GLU A 511 -30.35 -3.86 18.93
N ARG A 512 -30.03 -2.57 18.77
CA ARG A 512 -29.78 -1.96 17.46
C ARG A 512 -28.29 -1.92 17.10
N ASP A 513 -27.43 -1.66 18.08
CA ASP A 513 -26.01 -1.39 17.89
C ASP A 513 -25.14 -2.15 18.93
N HIS A 514 -24.15 -2.92 18.47
CA HIS A 514 -23.24 -3.67 19.35
C HIS A 514 -22.14 -2.76 19.94
N TYR A 515 -22.33 -2.32 21.18
CA TYR A 515 -21.41 -1.44 21.90
C TYR A 515 -20.37 -2.20 22.74
N VAL A 516 -19.15 -1.66 22.81
CA VAL A 516 -18.09 -2.13 23.72
C VAL A 516 -18.44 -1.68 25.15
N PHE A 517 -18.02 -2.47 26.15
CA PHE A 517 -18.38 -2.27 27.56
C PHE A 517 -18.15 -0.84 28.08
N VAL A 518 -17.02 -0.20 27.77
CA VAL A 518 -16.72 1.20 28.15
C VAL A 518 -17.76 2.17 27.59
N LYS A 519 -18.14 2.01 26.32
CA LYS A 519 -19.08 2.90 25.65
C LYS A 519 -20.51 2.72 26.19
N MET A 520 -20.84 1.50 26.62
CA MET A 520 -22.09 1.24 27.35
C MET A 520 -22.12 1.95 28.71
N LEU A 521 -21.02 1.94 29.48
CA LEU A 521 -20.95 2.69 30.75
C LEU A 521 -21.11 4.20 30.53
N GLN A 522 -20.51 4.75 29.47
CA GLN A 522 -20.70 6.15 29.11
C GLN A 522 -22.17 6.46 28.78
N LEU A 523 -22.86 5.59 28.03
CA LEU A 523 -24.29 5.76 27.73
C LEU A 523 -25.15 5.74 28.99
N ILE A 524 -24.82 4.92 29.99
CA ILE A 524 -25.51 4.92 31.29
C ILE A 524 -25.30 6.26 31.99
N SER A 525 -24.05 6.74 32.07
CA SER A 525 -23.72 8.03 32.68
C SER A 525 -24.46 9.19 32.02
N ASP A 526 -24.44 9.27 30.68
CA ASP A 526 -25.03 10.37 29.92
C ASP A 526 -26.57 10.42 30.05
N ASN A 527 -27.21 9.28 30.36
CA ASN A 527 -28.68 9.16 30.40
C ASN A 527 -29.25 8.95 31.81
N LEU A 528 -28.42 8.90 32.85
CA LEU A 528 -28.84 8.72 34.25
C LEU A 528 -29.83 9.81 34.69
N ALA A 529 -29.49 11.08 34.42
CA ALA A 529 -30.31 12.23 34.78
C ALA A 529 -31.66 12.29 34.03
N ILE A 530 -31.74 11.70 32.84
CA ILE A 530 -32.95 11.65 32.02
C ILE A 530 -33.88 10.54 32.54
N ALA A 531 -33.33 9.41 32.96
CA ALA A 531 -34.09 8.30 33.51
C ALA A 531 -34.68 8.61 34.90
N ASP A 532 -33.95 9.32 35.77
CA ASP A 532 -34.44 9.72 37.10
C ASP A 532 -35.61 10.73 37.03
N GLN A 533 -35.76 11.47 35.93
CA GLN A 533 -36.90 12.38 35.70
C GLN A 533 -38.17 11.64 35.22
N SER A 534 -38.07 10.37 34.83
CA SER A 534 -39.15 9.63 34.17
C SER A 534 -40.00 8.74 35.08
N SER A 535 -39.64 8.56 36.36
CA SER A 535 -40.28 7.56 37.24
C SER A 535 -41.63 7.95 37.84
N THR A 536 -42.11 9.18 37.64
CA THR A 536 -43.42 9.61 38.17
C THR A 536 -44.10 10.58 37.23
N LEU A 537 -44.91 10.09 36.28
CA LEU A 537 -46.10 10.82 35.79
C LEU A 537 -46.98 9.87 34.97
N LYS A 538 -48.10 9.44 35.56
CA LYS A 538 -49.30 9.10 34.78
C LYS A 538 -49.84 10.41 34.22
N LEU A 539 -49.42 10.77 33.02
CA LEU A 539 -49.88 11.96 32.31
C LEU A 539 -50.91 11.57 31.25
N ASP A 540 -52.01 12.32 31.22
CA ASP A 540 -53.05 12.22 30.20
C ASP A 540 -52.49 12.66 28.84
N LEU A 541 -52.48 11.73 27.88
CA LEU A 541 -51.85 11.85 26.56
C LEU A 541 -52.29 13.12 25.80
N CYS A 542 -53.58 13.48 25.88
CA CYS A 542 -54.08 14.68 25.19
C CYS A 542 -53.63 15.98 25.87
N THR A 543 -53.44 15.96 27.20
CA THR A 543 -52.90 17.10 27.94
C THR A 543 -51.44 17.34 27.57
N GLU A 544 -50.64 16.28 27.45
CA GLU A 544 -49.24 16.37 27.04
C GLU A 544 -49.08 16.83 25.58
N LEU A 545 -49.90 16.31 24.67
CA LEU A 545 -49.86 16.71 23.25
C LEU A 545 -50.35 18.15 23.03
N LYS A 546 -51.31 18.63 23.83
CA LYS A 546 -51.76 20.03 23.77
C LYS A 546 -50.67 21.01 24.24
N GLN A 547 -49.84 20.61 25.21
CA GLN A 547 -48.67 21.40 25.58
C GLN A 547 -47.60 21.41 24.48
N LYS A 548 -47.39 20.27 23.81
CA LYS A 548 -46.33 20.13 22.80
C LYS A 548 -46.68 20.71 21.42
N TYR A 549 -47.96 20.68 21.04
CA TYR A 549 -48.48 21.19 19.77
C TYR A 549 -49.63 22.19 20.00
N PRO A 550 -49.37 23.36 20.60
CA PRO A 550 -50.41 24.27 21.05
C PRO A 550 -51.31 24.81 19.92
N THR A 551 -50.76 24.96 18.72
CA THR A 551 -51.47 25.43 17.51
C THR A 551 -51.61 24.38 16.41
N GLY A 552 -50.87 23.27 16.49
CA GLY A 552 -50.86 22.20 15.50
C GLY A 552 -51.76 21.00 15.85
N LEU A 553 -52.25 20.88 17.08
CA LEU A 553 -53.15 19.79 17.46
C LEU A 553 -54.58 20.09 17.01
N LEU A 554 -55.02 19.49 15.90
CA LEU A 554 -56.36 19.69 15.33
C LEU A 554 -57.44 18.88 16.06
N LEU A 555 -57.11 17.66 16.50
CA LEU A 555 -58.03 16.76 17.19
C LEU A 555 -57.26 15.86 18.16
N CYS A 556 -57.78 15.63 19.36
CA CYS A 556 -57.27 14.61 20.28
C CYS A 556 -58.42 13.94 21.02
N SER A 557 -58.63 12.66 20.76
CA SER A 557 -59.61 11.81 21.43
C SER A 557 -59.05 10.40 21.66
N ASP A 558 -59.77 9.59 22.44
CA ASP A 558 -59.42 8.20 22.73
C ASP A 558 -59.40 7.28 21.49
N SER A 559 -59.95 7.75 20.37
CA SER A 559 -60.05 7.01 19.10
C SER A 559 -59.23 7.63 17.96
N LYS A 560 -58.82 8.91 18.07
CA LYS A 560 -58.15 9.61 16.97
C LYS A 560 -57.35 10.81 17.47
N ILE A 561 -56.12 10.96 16.98
CA ILE A 561 -55.30 12.15 17.16
C ILE A 561 -54.92 12.72 15.80
N GLN A 562 -55.08 14.03 15.60
CA GLN A 562 -54.69 14.74 14.39
C GLN A 562 -53.79 15.91 14.70
N ILE A 563 -52.61 15.94 14.08
CA ILE A 563 -51.58 16.96 14.27
C ILE A 563 -51.17 17.50 12.90
N GLU A 564 -51.22 18.81 12.74
CA GLU A 564 -50.71 19.53 11.58
C GLU A 564 -49.33 20.11 11.87
N LYS A 565 -48.38 19.92 10.95
CA LYS A 565 -47.01 20.43 11.06
C LYS A 565 -46.60 21.17 9.78
N GLY A 566 -45.99 22.34 9.95
CA GLY A 566 -45.39 23.11 8.86
C GLY A 566 -46.28 24.20 8.25
N GLN A 567 -47.39 24.56 8.90
CA GLN A 567 -48.24 25.66 8.44
C GLN A 567 -47.49 27.00 8.54
N THR A 568 -47.43 27.71 7.42
CA THR A 568 -46.97 29.11 7.33
C THR A 568 -48.01 29.92 6.57
N GLU A 569 -48.01 31.25 6.63
CA GLU A 569 -49.04 32.11 6.01
C GLU A 569 -49.26 31.88 4.50
N GLN A 570 -48.38 31.12 3.82
CA GLN A 570 -48.43 30.86 2.37
C GLN A 570 -48.47 29.37 1.98
N VAL A 571 -48.38 28.41 2.92
CA VAL A 571 -48.33 26.96 2.59
C VAL A 571 -49.13 26.14 3.61
N SER A 572 -50.00 25.26 3.11
CA SER A 572 -50.75 24.28 3.91
C SER A 572 -49.81 23.26 4.55
N GLY A 573 -49.96 23.00 5.85
CA GLY A 573 -49.11 22.05 6.59
C GLY A 573 -49.40 20.58 6.24
N THR A 574 -48.48 19.69 6.62
CA THR A 574 -48.70 18.24 6.53
C THR A 574 -49.53 17.78 7.72
N ILE A 575 -50.61 17.05 7.46
CA ILE A 575 -51.53 16.53 8.48
C ILE A 575 -51.18 15.07 8.77
N TYR A 576 -50.93 14.78 10.04
CA TYR A 576 -50.66 13.45 10.59
C TYR A 576 -51.89 13.02 11.39
N THR A 577 -52.45 11.86 11.05
CA THR A 577 -53.63 11.28 11.70
C THR A 577 -53.26 9.93 12.30
N PHE A 578 -53.37 9.81 13.62
CA PHE A 578 -53.16 8.59 14.37
C PHE A 578 -54.52 8.01 14.76
N LEU A 579 -54.81 6.79 14.30
CA LEU A 579 -56.03 6.05 14.63
C LEU A 579 -55.78 5.18 15.85
N LEU A 580 -56.65 5.27 16.85
CA LEU A 580 -56.50 4.61 18.15
C LEU A 580 -57.65 3.65 18.45
N GLN A 581 -57.34 2.54 19.11
CA GLN A 581 -58.33 1.67 19.73
C GLN A 581 -57.88 1.32 21.15
N LYS A 582 -58.68 1.71 22.15
CA LYS A 582 -58.37 1.53 23.59
C LYS A 582 -56.99 2.09 24.00
N GLY A 583 -56.55 3.18 23.35
CA GLY A 583 -55.26 3.83 23.62
C GLY A 583 -54.04 3.15 22.99
N SER A 584 -54.21 2.16 22.11
CA SER A 584 -53.12 1.61 21.28
C SER A 584 -53.26 2.07 19.83
N LEU A 585 -52.14 2.25 19.14
CA LEU A 585 -52.12 2.70 17.75
C LEU A 585 -52.54 1.57 16.82
N ILE A 586 -53.54 1.82 15.99
CA ILE A 586 -54.02 0.86 14.98
C ILE A 586 -53.71 1.30 13.55
N GLY A 587 -53.37 2.58 13.34
CA GLY A 587 -53.02 3.10 12.03
C GLY A 587 -52.46 4.51 12.10
N VAL A 588 -51.61 4.84 11.12
CA VAL A 588 -51.10 6.20 10.89
C VAL A 588 -51.39 6.58 9.45
N GLU A 589 -52.05 7.72 9.26
CA GLU A 589 -52.31 8.31 7.96
C GLU A 589 -51.61 9.67 7.88
N ILE A 590 -50.87 9.92 6.80
CA ILE A 590 -50.17 11.19 6.58
C ILE A 590 -50.64 11.79 5.25
N SER A 591 -50.93 13.08 5.23
CA SER A 591 -51.42 13.77 4.03
C SER A 591 -50.39 13.75 2.88
N ASP A 592 -49.11 13.69 3.20
CA ASP A 592 -48.03 13.37 2.27
C ASP A 592 -47.86 11.83 2.16
N LYS A 593 -48.28 11.29 1.02
CA LYS A 593 -48.27 9.84 0.76
C LYS A 593 -46.87 9.23 0.58
N ILE A 594 -45.88 10.03 0.17
CA ILE A 594 -44.50 9.57 0.05
C ILE A 594 -43.89 9.43 1.44
N LEU A 595 -44.11 10.42 2.31
CA LEU A 595 -43.68 10.36 3.70
C LEU A 595 -44.43 9.26 4.48
N GLU A 596 -45.73 9.10 4.24
CA GLU A 596 -46.55 8.02 4.80
C GLU A 596 -45.93 6.64 4.52
N THR A 597 -45.56 6.37 3.26
CA THR A 597 -44.97 5.09 2.87
C THR A 597 -43.64 4.84 3.58
N LYS A 598 -42.78 5.86 3.69
CA LYS A 598 -41.47 5.73 4.35
C LYS A 598 -41.59 5.57 5.86
N VAL A 599 -42.55 6.26 6.49
CA VAL A 599 -42.84 6.10 7.92
C VAL A 599 -43.37 4.71 8.19
N LEU A 600 -44.35 4.23 7.40
CA LEU A 600 -44.96 2.92 7.59
C LEU A 600 -44.01 1.75 7.30
N GLN A 601 -43.03 1.91 6.41
CA GLN A 601 -41.96 0.91 6.22
C GLN A 601 -41.10 0.71 7.47
N ASN A 602 -40.87 1.77 8.24
CA ASN A 602 -39.99 1.75 9.41
C ASN A 602 -40.76 1.66 10.74
N LEU A 603 -42.10 1.64 10.70
CA LEU A 603 -42.96 1.63 11.86
C LEU A 603 -43.69 0.29 11.99
N ASP A 604 -43.30 -0.52 12.97
CA ASP A 604 -44.02 -1.74 13.34
C ASP A 604 -45.16 -1.40 14.33
N ILE A 605 -46.36 -1.19 13.78
CA ILE A 605 -47.56 -0.82 14.55
C ILE A 605 -47.87 -1.84 15.66
N GLY A 606 -47.55 -3.13 15.44
CA GLY A 606 -47.83 -4.20 16.41
C GLY A 606 -47.03 -4.09 17.71
N LYS A 607 -45.94 -3.33 17.73
CA LYS A 607 -45.07 -3.13 18.90
C LYS A 607 -45.43 -1.90 19.74
N ILE A 608 -46.38 -1.09 19.29
CA ILE A 608 -46.74 0.19 19.92
C ILE A 608 -47.87 -0.04 20.93
N THR A 609 -47.53 -0.01 22.21
CA THR A 609 -48.47 -0.12 23.32
C THR A 609 -48.93 1.25 23.82
N LYS A 610 -49.94 1.26 24.70
CA LYS A 610 -50.48 2.47 25.33
C LYS A 610 -49.41 3.31 26.05
N ASP A 611 -48.43 2.67 26.66
CA ASP A 611 -47.38 3.36 27.43
C ASP A 611 -46.27 3.93 26.54
N THR A 612 -46.12 3.41 25.32
CA THR A 612 -45.12 3.85 24.32
C THR A 612 -45.67 4.83 23.28
N LEU A 613 -46.99 5.04 23.26
CA LEU A 613 -47.67 5.88 22.27
C LEU A 613 -47.31 7.37 22.41
N ALA A 614 -47.32 7.90 23.65
CA ALA A 614 -47.02 9.30 23.94
C ALA A 614 -45.64 9.75 23.41
N PRO A 615 -44.53 9.05 23.69
CA PRO A 615 -43.22 9.43 23.16
C PRO A 615 -43.06 9.17 21.66
N MET A 616 -43.82 8.23 21.06
CA MET A 616 -43.71 7.94 19.62
C MET A 616 -44.36 8.97 18.71
N ILE A 617 -45.48 9.59 19.12
CA ILE A 617 -46.18 10.58 18.30
C ILE A 617 -45.23 11.71 17.83
N PRO A 618 -44.41 12.33 18.71
CA PRO A 618 -43.40 13.29 18.29
C PRO A 618 -42.31 12.75 17.37
N VAL A 619 -41.93 11.47 17.50
CA VAL A 619 -40.92 10.86 16.63
C VAL A 619 -41.47 10.71 15.21
N ILE A 620 -42.73 10.31 15.08
CA ILE A 620 -43.40 10.15 13.77
C ILE A 620 -43.66 11.51 13.13
N VAL A 621 -44.19 12.48 13.89
CA VAL A 621 -44.44 13.84 13.41
C VAL A 621 -43.13 14.57 13.05
N ASN A 622 -42.01 14.22 13.71
CA ASN A 622 -40.68 14.76 13.41
C ASN A 622 -39.78 13.81 12.62
N TYR A 623 -40.36 12.79 12.00
CA TYR A 623 -39.59 11.86 11.20
C TYR A 623 -39.05 12.56 9.96
N GLU A 624 -37.73 12.76 9.94
CA GLU A 624 -36.98 13.12 8.74
C GLU A 624 -36.45 11.82 8.13
N PRO A 625 -36.78 11.51 6.86
CA PRO A 625 -36.27 10.32 6.21
C PRO A 625 -34.74 10.37 6.21
N LYS A 626 -34.11 9.48 6.96
CA LYS A 626 -32.67 9.25 6.84
C LYS A 626 -32.46 8.29 5.68
N ASP A 627 -31.70 8.74 4.68
CA ASP A 627 -31.22 7.83 3.64
C ASP A 627 -30.30 6.79 4.29
N GLU A 628 -30.69 5.52 4.22
CA GLU A 628 -29.92 4.42 4.80
C GLU A 628 -28.51 4.38 4.19
N ILE A 629 -27.50 4.58 5.04
CA ILE A 629 -26.09 4.36 4.71
C ILE A 629 -25.87 2.85 4.76
N SER A 630 -26.18 2.17 3.66
CA SER A 630 -25.75 0.80 3.40
C SER A 630 -24.23 0.79 3.16
N GLY A 631 -23.55 -0.28 3.61
CA GLY A 631 -22.10 -0.47 3.61
C GLY A 631 -21.43 -0.61 2.24
N PHE A 632 -21.75 0.28 1.29
CA PHE A 632 -21.27 0.32 -0.09
C PHE A 632 -20.28 1.46 -0.35
N GLY A 633 -19.54 1.92 0.66
CA GLY A 633 -18.70 3.13 0.56
C GLY A 633 -17.18 2.92 0.58
N MET A 634 -16.69 1.84 1.19
CA MET A 634 -15.24 1.73 1.48
C MET A 634 -14.40 1.43 0.23
N LYS A 635 -14.94 0.69 -0.74
CA LYS A 635 -14.25 0.33 -1.98
C LYS A 635 -14.15 1.52 -2.93
N GLU A 636 -15.24 2.25 -3.09
CA GLU A 636 -15.35 3.46 -3.91
C GLU A 636 -14.52 4.59 -3.31
N GLN A 637 -14.49 4.71 -1.98
CA GLN A 637 -13.63 5.68 -1.29
C GLN A 637 -12.15 5.38 -1.50
N LEU A 638 -11.72 4.11 -1.44
CA LEU A 638 -10.33 3.72 -1.75
C LEU A 638 -9.97 4.00 -3.21
N LEU A 639 -10.84 3.62 -4.16
CA LEU A 639 -10.62 3.85 -5.60
C LEU A 639 -10.54 5.35 -5.94
N VAL A 640 -11.40 6.15 -5.31
CA VAL A 640 -11.38 7.60 -5.45
C VAL A 640 -10.10 8.21 -4.88
N ASN A 641 -9.69 7.77 -3.69
CA ASN A 641 -8.47 8.27 -3.04
C ASN A 641 -7.23 7.99 -3.89
N ASP A 642 -7.12 6.78 -4.46
CA ASP A 642 -6.00 6.42 -5.35
C ASP A 642 -5.93 7.31 -6.59
N LYS A 643 -7.08 7.61 -7.21
CA LYS A 643 -7.16 8.47 -8.41
C LYS A 643 -6.84 9.92 -8.09
N PHE A 644 -7.34 10.45 -6.98
CA PHE A 644 -7.02 11.80 -6.53
C PHE A 644 -5.56 11.96 -6.12
N MET A 645 -4.98 10.96 -5.45
CA MET A 645 -3.54 10.95 -5.18
C MET A 645 -2.71 10.92 -6.45
N LYS A 646 -3.11 10.15 -7.48
CA LYS A 646 -2.41 10.07 -8.77
C LYS A 646 -2.44 11.39 -9.55
N TYR A 647 -3.61 12.02 -9.67
CA TYR A 647 -3.77 13.16 -10.59
C TYR A 647 -3.76 14.53 -9.89
N PHE A 648 -4.22 14.63 -8.64
CA PHE A 648 -4.29 15.88 -7.88
C PHE A 648 -3.16 15.99 -6.84
N SER A 649 -2.36 14.93 -6.64
CA SER A 649 -1.32 14.83 -5.61
C SER A 649 -1.80 15.10 -4.18
N LYS A 650 -3.12 15.02 -3.95
CA LYS A 650 -3.79 15.25 -2.67
C LYS A 650 -5.02 14.37 -2.57
N ALA A 651 -5.28 13.85 -1.38
CA ALA A 651 -6.53 13.14 -1.10
C ALA A 651 -7.71 14.12 -1.09
N PRO A 652 -8.92 13.69 -1.49
CA PRO A 652 -10.10 14.51 -1.37
C PRO A 652 -10.43 14.78 0.10
N LYS A 653 -11.06 15.92 0.39
CA LYS A 653 -11.48 16.31 1.75
C LYS A 653 -12.52 15.37 2.33
N LYS A 654 -13.45 14.93 1.47
CA LYS A 654 -14.55 14.05 1.85
C LYS A 654 -15.04 13.28 0.62
N VAL A 655 -15.41 12.02 0.80
CA VAL A 655 -16.09 11.22 -0.22
C VAL A 655 -17.40 10.75 0.39
N GLU A 656 -18.51 11.02 -0.28
CA GLU A 656 -19.85 10.56 0.09
C GLU A 656 -20.35 9.60 -0.99
N VAL A 657 -20.80 8.42 -0.60
CA VAL A 657 -21.37 7.43 -1.52
C VAL A 657 -22.83 7.24 -1.12
N SER A 658 -23.75 7.57 -2.03
CA SER A 658 -25.19 7.41 -1.81
C SER A 658 -25.87 6.95 -3.10
N GLY A 659 -26.61 5.84 -3.03
CA GLY A 659 -27.39 5.30 -4.16
C GLY A 659 -26.57 4.99 -5.42
N GLY A 660 -25.31 4.55 -5.28
CA GLY A 660 -24.40 4.30 -6.40
C GLY A 660 -23.79 5.56 -7.03
N SER A 661 -24.12 6.75 -6.52
CA SER A 661 -23.50 8.02 -6.91
C SER A 661 -22.40 8.39 -5.91
N VAL A 662 -21.19 8.62 -6.41
CA VAL A 662 -20.06 9.06 -5.59
C VAL A 662 -19.96 10.57 -5.67
N ARG A 663 -19.97 11.27 -4.54
CA ARG A 663 -19.73 12.72 -4.45
C ARG A 663 -18.40 12.96 -3.75
N ILE A 664 -17.59 13.82 -4.32
CA ILE A 664 -16.24 14.10 -3.84
C ILE A 664 -16.13 15.58 -3.53
N TYR A 665 -15.69 15.89 -2.31
CA TYR A 665 -15.36 17.22 -1.86
C TYR A 665 -13.85 17.36 -1.92
N PHE A 666 -13.34 18.34 -2.66
CA PHE A 666 -11.90 18.52 -2.87
C PHE A 666 -11.53 20.00 -2.97
N GLU A 667 -10.25 20.30 -2.77
CA GLU A 667 -9.74 21.67 -2.79
C GLU A 667 -8.56 21.79 -3.76
N VAL A 668 -8.59 22.83 -4.58
CA VAL A 668 -7.50 23.21 -5.49
C VAL A 668 -7.21 24.69 -5.30
N GLU A 669 -5.95 25.04 -5.01
CA GLU A 669 -5.50 26.43 -4.80
C GLU A 669 -6.40 27.27 -3.86
N GLY A 670 -6.88 26.68 -2.76
CA GLY A 670 -7.72 27.41 -1.79
C GLY A 670 -9.22 27.43 -2.09
N ILE A 671 -9.67 26.81 -3.20
CA ILE A 671 -11.06 26.82 -3.66
C ILE A 671 -11.69 25.44 -3.42
N ASN A 672 -12.83 25.42 -2.73
CA ASN A 672 -13.56 24.18 -2.45
C ASN A 672 -14.52 23.84 -3.59
N PHE A 673 -14.50 22.57 -4.00
CA PHE A 673 -15.34 22.01 -5.04
C PHE A 673 -16.07 20.75 -4.56
N ILE A 674 -17.23 20.49 -5.17
CA ILE A 674 -17.98 19.23 -5.07
C ILE A 674 -18.13 18.65 -6.48
N GLY A 675 -17.62 17.45 -6.71
CA GLY A 675 -17.76 16.73 -7.97
C GLY A 675 -18.54 15.44 -7.82
N GLY A 676 -19.48 15.16 -8.73
CA GLY A 676 -19.99 13.81 -8.94
C GLY A 676 -18.94 12.96 -9.63
N TYR A 677 -18.63 11.78 -9.11
CA TYR A 677 -17.61 10.88 -9.64
C TYR A 677 -18.23 9.60 -10.15
N ASP A 678 -17.90 9.27 -11.40
CA ASP A 678 -18.23 8.01 -12.03
C ASP A 678 -17.01 7.08 -11.98
N VAL A 679 -17.15 6.00 -11.21
CA VAL A 679 -16.09 5.02 -10.96
C VAL A 679 -15.75 4.20 -12.23
N VAL A 680 -16.70 4.06 -13.16
CA VAL A 680 -16.50 3.29 -14.40
C VAL A 680 -15.71 4.09 -15.41
N THR A 681 -16.07 5.36 -15.58
CA THR A 681 -15.45 6.25 -16.58
C THR A 681 -14.30 7.08 -16.01
N ASN A 682 -14.05 7.01 -14.69
CA ASN A 682 -13.13 7.90 -13.95
C ASN A 682 -13.42 9.39 -14.19
N ARG A 683 -14.68 9.75 -14.37
CA ARG A 683 -15.09 11.12 -14.72
C ARG A 683 -15.66 11.88 -13.52
N LEU A 684 -15.20 13.12 -13.33
CA LEU A 684 -15.76 14.09 -12.40
C LEU A 684 -16.75 15.00 -13.13
N ALA A 685 -18.05 14.69 -13.04
CA ALA A 685 -19.14 15.52 -13.51
C ALA A 685 -20.46 15.16 -12.79
N PRO A 686 -21.31 16.13 -12.42
CA PRO A 686 -21.10 17.58 -12.51
C PRO A 686 -20.17 18.10 -11.40
N ILE A 687 -19.46 19.21 -11.66
CA ILE A 687 -18.61 19.91 -10.68
C ILE A 687 -19.28 21.21 -10.22
N SER A 688 -19.26 21.48 -8.92
CA SER A 688 -19.88 22.63 -8.28
C SER A 688 -18.90 23.36 -7.35
N LEU A 689 -19.09 24.66 -7.16
CA LEU A 689 -18.41 25.44 -6.11
C LEU A 689 -19.05 25.16 -4.75
N ASP A 690 -18.21 24.90 -3.75
CA ASP A 690 -18.64 24.62 -2.38
C ASP A 690 -18.41 25.84 -1.48
N PHE A 691 -19.50 26.32 -0.87
CA PHE A 691 -19.51 27.43 0.08
C PHE A 691 -19.67 26.94 1.53
N GLY A 692 -19.61 25.63 1.77
CA GLY A 692 -19.87 25.02 3.07
C GLY A 692 -21.29 25.33 3.58
N ALA A 693 -21.42 25.56 4.89
CA ALA A 693 -22.70 25.89 5.51
C ALA A 693 -23.27 27.27 5.09
N ALA A 694 -22.47 28.13 4.45
CA ALA A 694 -22.86 29.50 4.16
C ALA A 694 -23.81 29.62 2.96
N ARG A 695 -23.82 28.67 2.02
CA ARG A 695 -24.69 28.68 0.83
C ARG A 695 -24.76 27.30 0.18
N LYS A 696 -25.88 26.99 -0.49
CA LYS A 696 -25.99 25.82 -1.38
C LYS A 696 -24.92 25.85 -2.50
N PRO A 697 -24.33 24.70 -2.86
CA PRO A 697 -23.35 24.62 -3.95
C PRO A 697 -23.87 25.14 -5.28
N ILE A 698 -23.00 25.73 -6.09
CA ILE A 698 -23.34 26.25 -7.42
C ILE A 698 -22.66 25.39 -8.49
N ILE A 699 -23.45 24.72 -9.32
CA ILE A 699 -22.96 23.87 -10.41
C ILE A 699 -22.27 24.75 -11.48
N ILE A 700 -21.04 24.38 -11.83
CA ILE A 700 -20.30 24.96 -12.94
C ILE A 700 -20.75 24.23 -14.21
N GLN A 701 -21.63 24.88 -14.97
CA GLN A 701 -22.19 24.30 -16.20
C GLN A 701 -21.07 23.93 -17.18
N LYS A 702 -21.19 22.75 -17.82
CA LYS A 702 -20.25 22.20 -18.83
C LYS A 702 -18.84 21.89 -18.32
N MET A 703 -18.62 21.90 -17.01
CA MET A 703 -17.33 21.48 -16.45
C MET A 703 -17.36 19.98 -16.17
N GLU A 704 -16.42 19.26 -16.78
CA GLU A 704 -16.11 17.86 -16.49
C GLU A 704 -14.59 17.66 -16.49
N LEU A 705 -14.10 16.74 -15.67
CA LEU A 705 -12.67 16.37 -15.62
C LEU A 705 -12.55 14.85 -15.71
N ASN A 706 -11.76 14.34 -16.66
CA ASN A 706 -11.50 12.91 -16.81
C ASN A 706 -10.19 12.52 -16.12
N LEU A 707 -10.23 11.59 -15.17
CA LEU A 707 -9.07 11.17 -14.37
C LEU A 707 -8.33 10.00 -15.04
N ASP A 708 -7.77 10.27 -16.21
CA ASP A 708 -6.97 9.34 -17.01
C ASP A 708 -5.69 9.98 -17.54
N ASP A 709 -4.77 9.14 -18.04
CA ASP A 709 -3.48 9.62 -18.54
C ASP A 709 -3.60 10.37 -19.88
N GLN A 710 -4.70 10.22 -20.63
CA GLN A 710 -4.94 10.90 -21.90
C GLN A 710 -5.32 12.37 -21.72
N HIS A 711 -5.98 12.71 -20.60
CA HIS A 711 -6.45 14.06 -20.29
C HIS A 711 -5.56 14.79 -19.27
N ARG A 712 -4.34 14.29 -19.03
CA ARG A 712 -3.43 14.81 -18.00
C ARG A 712 -3.07 16.29 -18.18
N ASP A 713 -2.93 16.76 -19.43
CA ASP A 713 -2.62 18.16 -19.71
C ASP A 713 -3.78 19.11 -19.37
N ASP A 714 -5.01 18.67 -19.59
CA ASP A 714 -6.22 19.40 -19.22
C ASP A 714 -6.38 19.47 -17.70
N LEU A 715 -6.16 18.34 -17.00
CA LEU A 715 -6.12 18.28 -15.54
C LEU A 715 -5.04 19.20 -14.95
N ASN A 716 -3.82 19.17 -15.50
CA ASN A 716 -2.74 20.06 -15.05
C ASN A 716 -3.10 21.53 -15.25
N THR A 717 -3.79 21.87 -16.34
CA THR A 717 -4.26 23.24 -16.61
C THR A 717 -5.26 23.69 -15.56
N PHE A 718 -6.20 22.82 -15.17
CA PHE A 718 -7.13 23.08 -14.07
C PHE A 718 -6.41 23.20 -12.71
N LEU A 719 -5.46 22.32 -12.42
CA LEU A 719 -4.74 22.29 -11.14
C LEU A 719 -3.84 23.51 -10.92
N LEU A 720 -3.14 23.96 -11.97
CA LEU A 720 -2.24 25.11 -11.90
C LEU A 720 -3.00 26.44 -11.80
N ASN A 721 -4.17 26.54 -12.43
CA ASN A 721 -4.96 27.77 -12.39
C ASN A 721 -6.47 27.50 -12.50
N PRO A 722 -7.10 27.07 -11.39
CA PRO A 722 -8.51 26.68 -11.39
C PRO A 722 -9.44 27.85 -11.72
N ILE A 723 -9.07 29.09 -11.35
CA ILE A 723 -9.89 30.28 -11.62
C ILE A 723 -9.92 30.60 -13.11
N ASN A 724 -8.76 30.68 -13.76
CA ASN A 724 -8.70 30.94 -15.20
C ASN A 724 -9.35 29.80 -15.99
N TYR A 725 -9.22 28.56 -15.52
CA TYR A 725 -9.90 27.41 -16.12
C TYR A 725 -11.42 27.57 -16.06
N VAL A 726 -11.98 27.87 -14.88
CA VAL A 726 -13.41 28.12 -14.70
C VAL A 726 -13.86 29.37 -15.47
N GLN A 727 -13.03 30.40 -15.58
CA GLN A 727 -13.34 31.63 -16.32
C GLN A 727 -13.50 31.39 -17.82
N LYS A 728 -12.69 30.49 -18.41
CA LYS A 728 -12.82 30.08 -19.81
C LYS A 728 -14.15 29.37 -20.08
N ILE A 729 -14.65 28.60 -19.12
CA ILE A 729 -15.89 27.82 -19.25
C ILE A 729 -17.12 28.67 -18.93
N ASN A 730 -17.07 29.46 -17.86
CA ASN A 730 -18.18 30.27 -17.37
C ASN A 730 -17.70 31.61 -16.76
N PRO A 731 -17.47 32.65 -17.57
CA PRO A 731 -16.90 33.92 -17.11
C PRO A 731 -17.83 34.68 -16.16
N ASN A 732 -19.15 34.54 -16.32
CA ASN A 732 -20.14 35.19 -15.47
C ASN A 732 -20.13 34.63 -14.04
N LEU A 733 -19.87 33.33 -13.90
CA LEU A 733 -19.76 32.68 -12.59
C LEU A 733 -18.52 33.15 -11.84
N VAL A 734 -17.38 33.32 -12.53
CA VAL A 734 -16.17 33.88 -11.91
C VAL A 734 -16.39 35.32 -11.45
N LYS A 735 -16.99 36.16 -12.30
CA LYS A 735 -17.30 37.56 -11.97
C LYS A 735 -18.23 37.70 -10.76
N LYS A 736 -19.16 36.76 -10.55
CA LYS A 736 -20.16 36.83 -9.47
C LYS A 736 -19.64 36.31 -8.13
N TYR A 737 -18.72 35.34 -8.12
CA TYR A 737 -18.33 34.62 -6.91
C TYR A 737 -16.85 34.71 -6.54
N PHE A 738 -15.98 35.29 -7.37
CA PHE A 738 -14.56 35.44 -7.07
C PHE A 738 -14.14 36.90 -6.97
N VAL A 739 -13.51 37.27 -5.84
CA VAL A 739 -12.91 38.59 -5.59
C VAL A 739 -11.48 38.37 -5.14
N ASP A 740 -10.52 39.06 -5.77
CA ASP A 740 -9.08 38.93 -5.50
C ASP A 740 -8.57 37.47 -5.48
N GLY A 741 -9.11 36.63 -6.37
CA GLY A 741 -8.74 35.23 -6.47
C GLY A 741 -9.32 34.33 -5.37
N LYS A 742 -10.22 34.83 -4.52
CA LYS A 742 -10.86 34.04 -3.46
C LYS A 742 -12.35 33.87 -3.71
N LEU A 743 -12.86 32.69 -3.36
CA LEU A 743 -14.28 32.38 -3.42
C LEU A 743 -15.01 33.19 -2.33
N THR A 744 -16.02 33.95 -2.72
CA THR A 744 -16.80 34.85 -1.84
C THR A 744 -18.30 34.65 -2.04
N LEU A 745 -19.08 34.94 -0.99
CA LEU A 745 -20.54 34.98 -1.09
C LEU A 745 -20.92 36.18 -1.98
N SER A 746 -21.65 35.91 -3.07
CA SER A 746 -22.13 36.87 -4.08
C SER A 746 -22.32 38.30 -3.56
N GLN A 747 -21.76 39.29 -4.26
CA GLN A 747 -21.96 40.73 -4.02
C GLN A 747 -23.36 41.23 -4.45
N GLU A 748 -24.43 40.53 -4.07
CA GLU A 748 -25.80 41.08 -4.17
C GLU A 748 -26.22 41.50 -2.76
N ASN A 749 -25.58 42.57 -2.29
CA ASN A 749 -26.08 43.60 -1.36
C ASN A 749 -24.95 44.62 -1.10
N LYS A 750 -24.61 45.38 -2.13
CA LYS A 750 -24.12 46.76 -2.02
C LYS A 750 -24.76 47.60 -3.10
#